data_AF-A0AAD2HHV6-F1
#
_entry.id   AF-A0AAD2HHV6-F1
#
_cell.length_a   1.000
_cell.length_b   1.000
_cell.length_c   1.000
_cell.angle_alpha   90.00
_cell.angle_beta   90.00
_cell.angle_gamma   90.00
#
_symmetry.space_group_name_H-M   'P 1'
#
loop_
_entity.id
_entity.type
_entity.pdbx_description
1 polymer ?
#
loop_
_entity_poly.entity_id
_entity_poly.type
_entity_poly.pdbx_seq_one_letter_code
_entity_poly.pdbx_strand_id
1 'polypeptide(L)'
;MYVDSSSTTLSVPTMISVSTILRLAALVAVAAAAPSNVTRTETAKRATCTVNSVSSASNLGSCTSVVIEAFTVPSGSTVTIAAASGATVTMTGDITFAKTTSSGPLITFNTANINFNGGNHNINGNGAAYWDGQGTNGGVTKPHPFVKFKGSGTFSSVTVLNSPAQAISVGTTAASVIQHVTVDNSAGAALGHNTDGFDVSASGVTISQCTVINQDDCVAVNSGDSIIVEDTTCTGSHGISIGSIASGKSVTNFKAARNTITGGLYGLRIKVDASATGAKVSGVVYEANKISGITDYGVLITQSYPANDGTPGTGGPISGVAFNGGTTTVAVDSSAMSVVVDCGACSGTWDFSGLDVTAGGKGSSIVPNKATTRFFLLATIMTYPHIPRLGQSWPLPPANEIGLDARGVSAWHLLLSAESVALALPKSTAMYKDKVVAVRLIGWFIKDFWEHGQSTGYARLCKEVFSCNVSTAPEDAVGVALCNEKIFTMGLDLRNQLLRVFYARTDRVPTPSAHASRPSYEKHRARILNDMANVKPGEGRTRSQAKADALLRDGYKCVLTGLYDNNTLQTIPELEAKASAEGVSNIGTHVVHLFSATAQSNPDYATSALSILEMFGLGAAVQNLLGKRVNNLFNVMTMCLNLHVDFDHFLFWLEAVPGQEHTYNVVARNPRVFFGQTPTPLRQVKFRVDPDAERDAAGLKVPIRLDLPDPQLIAIRAACARVAAMSGAADQFLQMYKDRDEDELGTLADSESAVYLLDSLLQTISARS
;
A
#
# COMPACT_ATOMS: atom_id res chain seq x y z
N MET A 1 36.58 35.06 24.84
CA MET A 1 36.56 36.49 25.23
C MET A 1 37.27 37.25 24.14
N TYR A 2 36.72 38.14 23.32
CA TYR A 2 35.43 38.83 23.16
C TYR A 2 35.28 38.97 21.62
N VAL A 3 34.20 38.51 20.96
CA VAL A 3 33.02 39.31 20.49
C VAL A 3 33.43 40.51 19.62
N ASP A 4 32.88 40.88 18.47
CA ASP A 4 31.91 40.41 17.45
C ASP A 4 31.71 41.63 16.51
N SER A 5 31.13 41.42 15.32
CA SER A 5 30.35 42.39 14.52
C SER A 5 31.13 43.52 13.79
N SER A 6 30.72 44.08 12.64
CA SER A 6 29.53 43.94 11.80
C SER A 6 29.74 44.65 10.43
N SER A 7 29.26 43.97 9.37
CA SER A 7 28.53 44.38 8.15
C SER A 7 28.59 45.78 7.47
N THR A 8 28.41 45.73 6.13
CA THR A 8 27.74 46.68 5.17
C THR A 8 28.50 47.96 4.73
N THR A 9 28.54 48.44 3.46
CA THR A 9 27.72 48.25 2.24
C THR A 9 28.42 48.80 0.96
N LEU A 10 28.08 48.16 -0.19
CA LEU A 10 27.99 48.59 -1.61
C LEU A 10 28.76 49.80 -2.17
N SER A 11 29.43 49.59 -3.32
CA SER A 11 29.08 50.25 -4.60
C SER A 11 29.79 49.62 -5.82
N VAL A 12 29.00 49.40 -6.87
CA VAL A 12 29.32 49.05 -8.28
C VAL A 12 28.70 50.25 -9.09
N PRO A 13 29.00 50.60 -10.37
CA PRO A 13 29.65 49.87 -11.49
C PRO A 13 30.68 50.68 -12.31
N THR A 14 31.47 50.03 -13.17
CA THR A 14 31.52 50.33 -14.63
C THR A 14 32.28 49.27 -15.41
N MET A 15 31.88 49.10 -16.66
CA MET A 15 32.14 48.00 -17.57
C MET A 15 33.10 48.45 -18.71
N ILE A 16 33.59 47.50 -19.53
CA ILE A 16 34.28 47.65 -20.86
C ILE A 16 35.81 47.85 -20.76
N SER A 17 36.73 47.26 -21.53
CA SER A 17 36.79 46.14 -22.50
C SER A 17 38.25 46.09 -23.03
N VAL A 18 38.59 45.04 -23.78
CA VAL A 18 39.65 44.93 -24.80
C VAL A 18 41.01 44.33 -24.39
N SER A 19 41.12 43.06 -24.80
CA SER A 19 42.32 42.28 -25.13
C SER A 19 43.24 42.98 -26.14
N THR A 20 44.58 42.89 -26.00
CA THR A 20 45.52 42.52 -27.10
C THR A 20 47.02 42.46 -26.71
N ILE A 21 47.71 41.42 -27.23
CA ILE A 21 49.09 41.35 -27.78
C ILE A 21 50.28 41.44 -26.79
N LEU A 22 51.08 40.40 -26.49
CA LEU A 22 51.93 39.45 -27.26
C LEU A 22 53.27 40.06 -27.80
N ARG A 23 54.41 39.78 -27.13
CA ARG A 23 55.81 39.68 -27.67
C ARG A 23 56.67 38.85 -26.68
N LEU A 24 57.17 37.63 -27.01
CA LEU A 24 58.43 37.26 -27.71
C LEU A 24 59.70 37.85 -27.03
N ALA A 25 60.81 37.18 -26.69
CA ALA A 25 61.50 35.97 -27.18
C ALA A 25 62.45 35.41 -26.07
N ALA A 26 62.56 34.10 -25.88
CA ALA A 26 63.68 33.20 -26.24
C ALA A 26 65.10 33.59 -25.74
N LEU A 27 65.67 32.77 -24.85
CA LEU A 27 67.09 32.45 -24.83
C LEU A 27 67.32 30.98 -24.44
N VAL A 28 68.11 30.29 -25.26
CA VAL A 28 68.49 28.88 -25.17
C VAL A 28 69.78 28.74 -24.37
N ALA A 29 69.88 27.73 -23.50
CA ALA A 29 71.16 27.16 -23.06
C ALA A 29 71.07 25.63 -23.04
N VAL A 30 72.08 25.00 -23.62
CA VAL A 30 72.18 23.59 -24.02
C VAL A 30 72.99 22.78 -23.00
N ALA A 31 72.55 21.53 -22.82
CA ALA A 31 73.29 20.32 -22.39
C ALA A 31 73.87 20.19 -20.97
N ALA A 32 73.29 19.25 -20.22
CA ALA A 32 73.99 18.02 -19.84
C ALA A 32 72.94 16.91 -19.59
N ALA A 33 72.79 16.00 -20.56
CA ALA A 33 71.98 14.80 -20.40
C ALA A 33 72.72 13.83 -19.48
N ALA A 34 72.26 13.72 -18.23
CA ALA A 34 72.48 12.53 -17.42
C ALA A 34 71.60 11.41 -18.01
N PRO A 35 72.07 10.15 -18.08
CA PRO A 35 71.27 9.06 -18.58
C PRO A 35 69.99 9.00 -17.75
N SER A 36 68.87 9.13 -18.44
CA SER A 36 67.57 8.81 -17.91
C SER A 36 67.70 7.42 -17.30
N ASN A 37 67.48 7.30 -15.99
CA ASN A 37 67.01 6.03 -15.46
C ASN A 37 65.70 5.79 -16.19
N VAL A 38 65.80 5.01 -17.25
CA VAL A 38 64.72 4.24 -17.82
C VAL A 38 64.13 3.53 -16.61
N THR A 39 63.07 4.10 -16.02
CA THR A 39 62.06 3.29 -15.39
C THR A 39 61.55 2.44 -16.52
N ARG A 40 62.20 1.28 -16.64
CA ARG A 40 61.73 0.10 -17.32
C ARG A 40 60.23 0.14 -17.12
N THR A 41 59.47 0.33 -18.19
CA THR A 41 58.13 -0.24 -18.20
C THR A 41 58.42 -1.68 -17.82
N GLU A 42 58.11 -2.06 -16.58
CA GLU A 42 58.04 -3.47 -16.26
C GLU A 42 56.99 -3.96 -17.24
N THR A 43 57.48 -4.51 -18.36
CA THR A 43 56.73 -5.45 -19.16
C THR A 43 56.45 -6.51 -18.11
N ALA A 44 55.30 -6.40 -17.43
CA ALA A 44 54.93 -7.32 -16.37
C ALA A 44 55.11 -8.68 -17.01
N LYS A 45 56.09 -9.43 -16.51
CA LYS A 45 56.33 -10.79 -16.95
C LYS A 45 54.95 -11.43 -16.86
N ARG A 46 54.34 -11.83 -17.99
CA ARG A 46 53.03 -12.49 -18.02
C ARG A 46 53.20 -13.85 -17.33
N ALA A 47 53.33 -13.85 -16.02
CA ALA A 47 53.40 -15.03 -15.19
C ALA A 47 51.97 -15.54 -15.10
N THR A 48 51.71 -16.60 -15.86
CA THR A 48 50.53 -17.43 -15.69
C THR A 48 50.84 -18.42 -14.58
N CYS A 49 50.02 -18.43 -13.55
CA CYS A 49 50.18 -19.31 -12.40
C CYS A 49 49.00 -20.27 -12.33
N THR A 50 49.25 -21.52 -11.96
CA THR A 50 48.21 -22.55 -11.81
C THR A 50 48.01 -22.85 -10.33
N VAL A 51 46.77 -22.87 -9.88
CA VAL A 51 46.37 -23.23 -8.52
C VAL A 51 45.55 -24.51 -8.57
N ASN A 52 46.11 -25.59 -8.04
CA ASN A 52 45.48 -26.92 -7.98
C ASN A 52 45.66 -27.60 -6.61
N SER A 53 46.04 -26.81 -5.60
CA SER A 53 46.28 -27.24 -4.22
C SER A 53 46.43 -26.03 -3.31
N VAL A 54 46.29 -26.21 -2.00
CA VAL A 54 46.55 -25.17 -0.99
C VAL A 54 47.98 -24.61 -1.12
N SER A 55 48.97 -25.46 -1.39
CA SER A 55 50.36 -25.03 -1.54
C SER A 55 50.57 -24.19 -2.81
N SER A 56 49.97 -24.57 -3.95
CA SER A 56 50.08 -23.79 -5.20
C SER A 56 49.40 -22.41 -5.14
N ALA A 57 48.48 -22.20 -4.19
CA ALA A 57 47.90 -20.88 -3.91
C ALA A 57 48.87 -19.94 -3.16
N SER A 58 49.98 -20.46 -2.63
CA SER A 58 51.01 -19.62 -1.98
C SER A 58 51.88 -18.94 -3.05
N ASN A 59 52.09 -17.62 -2.91
CA ASN A 59 52.97 -16.79 -3.76
C ASN A 59 52.42 -16.34 -5.14
N LEU A 60 51.15 -15.95 -5.22
CA LEU A 60 50.56 -15.45 -6.47
C LEU A 60 50.85 -13.98 -6.78
N GLY A 61 51.55 -13.25 -5.90
CA GLY A 61 51.66 -11.78 -5.96
C GLY A 61 52.29 -11.17 -7.23
N SER A 62 53.01 -11.97 -8.03
CA SER A 62 53.57 -11.55 -9.33
C SER A 62 52.77 -12.05 -10.54
N CYS A 63 51.73 -12.85 -10.31
CA CYS A 63 50.92 -13.48 -11.34
C CYS A 63 49.86 -12.49 -11.86
N THR A 64 49.88 -12.20 -13.16
CA THR A 64 48.88 -11.37 -13.84
C THR A 64 47.73 -12.20 -14.43
N SER A 65 47.95 -13.52 -14.56
CA SER A 65 46.92 -14.50 -14.90
C SER A 65 47.04 -15.69 -13.94
N VAL A 66 45.92 -16.09 -13.34
CA VAL A 66 45.84 -17.26 -12.46
C VAL A 66 44.76 -18.19 -12.98
N VAL A 67 45.10 -19.46 -13.20
CA VAL A 67 44.15 -20.52 -13.52
C VAL A 67 43.97 -21.38 -12.29
N ILE A 68 42.73 -21.54 -11.83
CA ILE A 68 42.37 -22.41 -10.72
C ILE A 68 41.81 -23.71 -11.31
N GLU A 69 42.49 -24.82 -11.12
CA GLU A 69 42.04 -26.16 -11.51
C GLU A 69 41.20 -26.80 -10.40
N ALA A 70 40.65 -27.99 -10.65
CA ALA A 70 39.92 -28.72 -9.62
C ALA A 70 40.86 -29.20 -8.50
N PHE A 71 40.48 -28.99 -7.24
CA PHE A 71 41.18 -29.57 -6.09
C PHE A 71 40.33 -29.62 -4.83
N THR A 72 40.77 -30.44 -3.87
CA THR A 72 40.16 -30.51 -2.54
C THR A 72 41.02 -29.76 -1.53
N VAL A 73 40.40 -28.88 -0.74
CA VAL A 73 41.02 -28.25 0.42
C VAL A 73 40.89 -29.21 1.62
N PRO A 74 42.01 -29.72 2.17
CA PRO A 74 41.98 -30.66 3.27
C PRO A 74 41.53 -29.99 4.58
N SER A 75 41.04 -30.82 5.51
CA SER A 75 40.62 -30.36 6.83
C SER A 75 41.74 -29.59 7.54
N GLY A 76 41.41 -28.43 8.11
CA GLY A 76 42.34 -27.59 8.86
C GLY A 76 43.06 -26.55 8.00
N SER A 77 42.90 -26.61 6.66
CA SER A 77 43.47 -25.63 5.73
C SER A 77 42.48 -24.56 5.32
N THR A 78 43.02 -23.39 4.97
CA THR A 78 42.30 -22.30 4.30
C THR A 78 43.08 -21.87 3.06
N VAL A 79 42.43 -21.21 2.10
CA VAL A 79 43.04 -20.78 0.84
C VAL A 79 42.92 -19.27 0.70
N THR A 80 44.00 -18.59 0.29
CA THR A 80 43.96 -17.18 -0.08
C THR A 80 44.47 -17.00 -1.50
N ILE A 81 43.65 -16.41 -2.36
CA ILE A 81 44.01 -16.02 -3.72
C ILE A 81 44.38 -14.53 -3.72
N ALA A 82 45.68 -14.26 -3.65
CA ALA A 82 46.26 -12.91 -3.62
C ALA A 82 47.27 -12.76 -4.76
N ALA A 83 46.76 -12.37 -5.93
CA ALA A 83 47.53 -12.20 -7.16
C ALA A 83 48.04 -10.76 -7.34
N ALA A 84 48.72 -10.48 -8.45
CA ALA A 84 49.11 -9.11 -8.79
C ALA A 84 47.86 -8.21 -8.97
N SER A 85 47.99 -6.92 -8.68
CA SER A 85 46.90 -5.95 -8.95
C SER A 85 46.51 -5.98 -10.43
N GLY A 86 45.21 -6.00 -10.73
CA GLY A 86 44.72 -6.12 -12.12
C GLY A 86 44.71 -7.53 -12.68
N ALA A 87 45.06 -8.56 -11.89
CA ALA A 87 45.14 -9.92 -12.39
C ALA A 87 43.78 -10.50 -12.82
N THR A 88 43.81 -11.30 -13.87
CA THR A 88 42.68 -12.16 -14.26
C THR A 88 42.82 -13.51 -13.56
N VAL A 89 41.76 -13.95 -12.87
CA VAL A 89 41.72 -15.23 -12.17
C VAL A 89 40.56 -16.04 -12.72
N THR A 90 40.82 -17.23 -13.26
CA THR A 90 39.81 -18.06 -13.94
C THR A 90 39.76 -19.45 -13.33
N MET A 91 38.58 -19.92 -12.96
CA MET A 91 38.38 -21.32 -12.60
C MET A 91 38.15 -22.18 -13.85
N THR A 92 38.72 -23.39 -13.82
CA THR A 92 38.58 -24.44 -14.84
C THR A 92 38.16 -25.77 -14.23
N GLY A 93 37.92 -25.79 -12.92
CA GLY A 93 37.47 -26.94 -12.17
C GLY A 93 36.95 -26.55 -10.79
N ASP A 94 36.26 -27.49 -10.16
CA ASP A 94 35.58 -27.27 -8.87
C ASP A 94 36.57 -27.31 -7.70
N ILE A 95 36.35 -26.45 -6.69
CA ILE A 95 37.05 -26.51 -5.41
C ILE A 95 36.11 -27.15 -4.39
N THR A 96 36.55 -28.23 -3.73
CA THR A 96 35.77 -28.89 -2.68
C THR A 96 36.46 -28.76 -1.33
N PHE A 97 35.70 -28.43 -0.28
CA PHE A 97 36.23 -28.34 1.08
C PHE A 97 35.89 -29.62 1.86
N ALA A 98 36.92 -30.26 2.43
CA ALA A 98 36.70 -31.32 3.40
C ALA A 98 36.08 -30.76 4.68
N LYS A 99 35.34 -31.60 5.43
CA LYS A 99 34.81 -31.20 6.75
C LYS A 99 35.96 -30.71 7.64
N THR A 100 35.82 -29.55 8.26
CA THR A 100 36.88 -28.89 9.02
C THR A 100 36.38 -28.24 10.31
N THR A 101 37.31 -27.97 11.22
CA THR A 101 37.11 -27.24 12.47
C THR A 101 37.60 -25.79 12.39
N SER A 102 38.16 -25.35 11.26
CA SER A 102 38.56 -23.96 11.03
C SER A 102 37.35 -23.03 11.05
N SER A 103 37.49 -21.84 11.62
CA SER A 103 36.37 -20.90 11.85
C SER A 103 35.81 -20.26 10.57
N GLY A 104 36.56 -20.22 9.47
CA GLY A 104 36.26 -19.35 8.32
C GLY A 104 36.98 -17.98 8.43
N PRO A 105 37.17 -17.26 7.30
CA PRO A 105 36.84 -17.66 5.93
C PRO A 105 37.68 -18.83 5.42
N LEU A 106 37.06 -19.77 4.72
CA LEU A 106 37.77 -20.95 4.20
C LEU A 106 38.50 -20.64 2.89
N ILE A 107 37.93 -19.75 2.07
CA ILE A 107 38.61 -19.17 0.92
C ILE A 107 38.48 -17.64 0.89
N THR A 108 39.59 -16.96 0.63
CA THR A 108 39.65 -15.50 0.53
C THR A 108 40.21 -15.06 -0.81
N PHE A 109 39.47 -14.22 -1.53
CA PHE A 109 39.93 -13.51 -2.72
C PHE A 109 40.38 -12.10 -2.33
N ASN A 110 41.70 -11.87 -2.35
CA ASN A 110 42.34 -10.65 -1.86
C ASN A 110 43.30 -10.07 -2.92
N THR A 111 42.75 -9.72 -4.08
CA THR A 111 43.49 -9.11 -5.19
C THR A 111 42.84 -7.76 -5.52
N ALA A 112 43.65 -6.70 -5.63
CA ALA A 112 43.16 -5.39 -6.02
C ALA A 112 42.84 -5.37 -7.53
N ASN A 113 41.70 -4.77 -7.90
CA ASN A 113 41.22 -4.72 -9.27
C ASN A 113 41.22 -6.10 -9.99
N ILE A 114 40.77 -7.15 -9.29
CA ILE A 114 40.67 -8.50 -9.82
C ILE A 114 39.65 -8.55 -10.96
N ASN A 115 39.94 -9.37 -11.97
CA ASN A 115 38.96 -9.88 -12.91
C ASN A 115 38.77 -11.38 -12.65
N PHE A 116 37.89 -11.73 -11.70
CA PHE A 116 37.61 -13.11 -11.34
C PHE A 116 36.42 -13.66 -12.15
N ASN A 117 36.65 -14.80 -12.79
CA ASN A 117 35.64 -15.56 -13.53
C ASN A 117 35.67 -17.02 -13.09
N GLY A 118 34.62 -17.48 -12.42
CA GLY A 118 34.51 -18.85 -11.96
C GLY A 118 34.15 -19.87 -13.04
N GLY A 119 33.90 -19.47 -14.29
CA GLY A 119 33.56 -20.41 -15.37
C GLY A 119 32.32 -21.28 -15.11
N ASN A 120 31.42 -20.83 -14.23
CA ASN A 120 30.28 -21.58 -13.67
C ASN A 120 30.68 -22.86 -12.91
N HIS A 121 31.93 -22.95 -12.45
CA HIS A 121 32.41 -24.01 -11.57
C HIS A 121 31.95 -23.79 -10.13
N ASN A 122 32.04 -24.86 -9.34
CA ASN A 122 31.60 -24.87 -7.95
C ASN A 122 32.75 -24.60 -6.97
N ILE A 123 32.45 -23.82 -5.93
CA ILE A 123 33.19 -23.80 -4.67
C ILE A 123 32.26 -24.46 -3.64
N ASN A 124 32.50 -25.74 -3.33
CA ASN A 124 31.63 -26.57 -2.51
C ASN A 124 32.10 -26.62 -1.04
N GLY A 125 31.28 -26.09 -0.13
CA GLY A 125 31.56 -26.00 1.31
C GLY A 125 31.23 -27.24 2.13
N ASN A 126 30.60 -28.25 1.51
CA ASN A 126 30.20 -29.49 2.17
C ASN A 126 29.25 -29.26 3.37
N GLY A 127 28.32 -28.31 3.23
CA GLY A 127 27.44 -27.82 4.29
C GLY A 127 26.61 -28.91 4.99
N ALA A 128 26.17 -29.94 4.26
CA ALA A 128 25.43 -31.07 4.83
C ALA A 128 26.18 -31.81 5.95
N ALA A 129 27.51 -31.71 5.99
CA ALA A 129 28.32 -32.28 7.06
C ALA A 129 28.24 -31.50 8.39
N TYR A 130 27.59 -30.33 8.39
CA TYR A 130 27.49 -29.40 9.52
C TYR A 130 26.06 -28.97 9.88
N TRP A 131 25.13 -29.00 8.93
CA TRP A 131 23.75 -28.55 9.12
C TRP A 131 23.00 -29.41 10.14
N ASP A 132 22.43 -28.75 11.14
CA ASP A 132 21.78 -29.35 12.31
C ASP A 132 20.55 -28.54 12.78
N GLY A 133 20.06 -27.62 11.94
CA GLY A 133 18.93 -26.73 12.21
C GLY A 133 19.23 -25.52 13.09
N GLN A 134 20.45 -25.39 13.64
CA GLN A 134 20.79 -24.31 14.59
C GLN A 134 21.68 -23.21 13.99
N GLY A 135 22.27 -23.46 12.83
CA GLY A 135 23.12 -22.47 12.15
C GLY A 135 24.29 -22.03 13.04
N THR A 136 24.54 -20.73 13.11
CA THR A 136 25.56 -20.11 13.97
C THR A 136 25.02 -19.73 15.36
N ASN A 137 23.75 -20.01 15.65
CA ASN A 137 23.14 -19.72 16.94
C ASN A 137 23.44 -20.81 18.01
N GLY A 138 23.91 -21.98 17.60
CA GLY A 138 24.21 -23.10 18.48
C GLY A 138 24.59 -24.38 17.72
N GLY A 139 24.66 -25.50 18.45
CA GLY A 139 24.91 -26.83 17.86
C GLY A 139 26.35 -27.06 17.39
N VAL A 140 26.50 -27.75 16.26
CA VAL A 140 27.78 -28.04 15.61
C VAL A 140 28.42 -26.74 15.13
N THR A 141 29.68 -26.48 15.48
CA THR A 141 30.45 -25.33 14.98
C THR A 141 30.54 -25.36 13.46
N LYS A 142 30.19 -24.23 12.82
CA LYS A 142 30.18 -24.07 11.36
C LYS A 142 31.27 -23.08 10.94
N PRO A 143 32.12 -23.40 9.96
CA PRO A 143 33.00 -22.41 9.36
C PRO A 143 32.19 -21.31 8.66
N HIS A 144 32.40 -20.04 9.04
CA HIS A 144 31.69 -18.90 8.46
C HIS A 144 32.49 -17.58 8.56
N PRO A 145 32.36 -16.66 7.59
CA PRO A 145 31.74 -16.86 6.29
C PRO A 145 32.51 -17.94 5.49
N PHE A 146 31.90 -18.56 4.48
CA PHE A 146 32.59 -19.58 3.69
C PHE A 146 33.63 -18.95 2.74
N VAL A 147 33.20 -17.97 1.96
CA VAL A 147 33.98 -17.21 0.98
C VAL A 147 34.13 -15.77 1.47
N LYS A 148 35.33 -15.19 1.35
CA LYS A 148 35.58 -13.75 1.59
C LYS A 148 36.05 -13.07 0.31
N PHE A 149 35.31 -12.07 -0.15
CA PHE A 149 35.78 -11.13 -1.17
C PHE A 149 36.28 -9.85 -0.48
N LYS A 150 37.62 -9.71 -0.41
CA LYS A 150 38.31 -8.63 0.31
C LYS A 150 38.95 -7.59 -0.61
N GLY A 151 39.38 -7.99 -1.80
CA GLY A 151 40.04 -7.12 -2.76
C GLY A 151 39.11 -6.07 -3.37
N SER A 152 39.27 -5.83 -4.67
CA SER A 152 38.34 -4.99 -5.44
C SER A 152 38.28 -5.46 -6.88
N GLY A 153 37.30 -5.00 -7.66
CA GLY A 153 37.16 -5.35 -9.09
C GLY A 153 35.89 -6.17 -9.36
N THR A 154 35.95 -7.09 -10.32
CA THR A 154 34.82 -7.92 -10.73
C THR A 154 34.96 -9.35 -10.21
N PHE A 155 33.91 -9.86 -9.57
CA PHE A 155 33.80 -11.23 -9.10
C PHE A 155 32.59 -11.90 -9.75
N SER A 156 32.81 -12.86 -10.64
CA SER A 156 31.73 -13.34 -11.50
C SER A 156 31.69 -14.83 -11.80
N SER A 157 30.51 -15.29 -12.24
CA SER A 157 30.28 -16.59 -12.89
C SER A 157 30.78 -17.78 -12.06
N VAL A 158 30.39 -17.86 -10.78
CA VAL A 158 30.77 -18.97 -9.88
C VAL A 158 29.57 -19.42 -9.07
N THR A 159 29.52 -20.71 -8.74
CA THR A 159 28.55 -21.26 -7.81
C THR A 159 29.21 -21.52 -6.45
N VAL A 160 28.74 -20.84 -5.40
CA VAL A 160 29.07 -21.18 -4.01
C VAL A 160 28.01 -22.19 -3.55
N LEU A 161 28.44 -23.44 -3.43
CA LEU A 161 27.55 -24.58 -3.21
C LEU A 161 27.67 -25.08 -1.76
N ASN A 162 26.52 -25.26 -1.10
CA ASN A 162 26.41 -25.86 0.23
C ASN A 162 27.38 -25.23 1.25
N SER A 163 27.27 -23.93 1.51
CA SER A 163 28.03 -23.27 2.56
C SER A 163 27.64 -23.81 3.95
N PRO A 164 28.59 -24.00 4.89
CA PRO A 164 28.25 -24.48 6.23
C PRO A 164 27.26 -23.58 6.97
N ALA A 165 27.46 -22.25 6.89
CA ALA A 165 26.51 -21.22 7.31
C ALA A 165 26.58 -20.07 6.28
N GLN A 166 26.95 -18.84 6.66
CA GLN A 166 26.98 -17.69 5.75
C GLN A 166 27.93 -17.93 4.57
N ALA A 167 27.47 -17.65 3.35
CA ALA A 167 28.16 -18.00 2.12
C ALA A 167 29.28 -17.00 1.78
N ILE A 168 28.94 -15.77 1.35
CA ILE A 168 29.91 -14.81 0.82
C ILE A 168 29.93 -13.55 1.70
N SER A 169 31.05 -13.32 2.38
CA SER A 169 31.29 -12.02 3.02
C SER A 169 31.99 -11.06 2.06
N VAL A 170 31.44 -9.87 1.91
CA VAL A 170 31.93 -8.80 1.04
C VAL A 170 32.49 -7.68 1.90
N GLY A 171 33.81 -7.46 1.79
CA GLY A 171 34.53 -6.41 2.52
C GLY A 171 35.62 -5.82 1.64
N THR A 172 35.22 -5.27 0.49
CA THR A 172 36.10 -4.79 -0.57
C THR A 172 36.80 -3.48 -0.19
N THR A 173 37.97 -3.24 -0.78
CA THR A 173 38.77 -2.03 -0.53
C THR A 173 38.49 -0.89 -1.51
N ALA A 174 37.72 -1.14 -2.58
CA ALA A 174 37.28 -0.15 -3.54
C ALA A 174 35.96 -0.61 -4.21
N ALA A 175 35.39 0.27 -5.05
CA ALA A 175 34.19 -0.03 -5.81
C ALA A 175 34.35 -1.33 -6.60
N SER A 176 33.35 -2.20 -6.53
CA SER A 176 33.43 -3.58 -7.01
C SER A 176 32.09 -4.09 -7.51
N VAL A 177 32.14 -5.03 -8.45
CA VAL A 177 30.96 -5.65 -9.06
C VAL A 177 30.98 -7.15 -8.79
N ILE A 178 29.88 -7.67 -8.28
CA ILE A 178 29.62 -9.10 -8.14
C ILE A 178 28.50 -9.43 -9.12
N GLN A 179 28.73 -10.35 -10.05
CA GLN A 179 27.73 -10.64 -11.08
C GLN A 179 27.69 -12.10 -11.53
N HIS A 180 26.50 -12.60 -11.88
CA HIS A 180 26.33 -14.00 -12.31
C HIS A 180 26.85 -15.01 -11.27
N VAL A 181 26.75 -14.67 -9.98
CA VAL A 181 27.11 -15.58 -8.89
C VAL A 181 25.87 -16.33 -8.44
N THR A 182 26.00 -17.64 -8.25
CA THR A 182 24.95 -18.47 -7.65
C THR A 182 25.39 -18.88 -6.25
N VAL A 183 24.55 -18.64 -5.24
CA VAL A 183 24.67 -19.28 -3.92
C VAL A 183 23.58 -20.34 -3.85
N ASP A 184 23.98 -21.61 -3.89
CA ASP A 184 23.05 -22.73 -3.84
C ASP A 184 23.23 -23.50 -2.54
N ASN A 185 22.31 -23.27 -1.62
CA ASN A 185 22.14 -23.99 -0.37
C ASN A 185 20.80 -24.75 -0.35
N SER A 186 20.24 -25.09 -1.52
CA SER A 186 18.94 -25.78 -1.62
C SER A 186 18.90 -27.11 -0.88
N ALA A 187 20.02 -27.84 -0.83
CA ALA A 187 20.17 -29.07 -0.05
C ALA A 187 20.01 -28.85 1.47
N GLY A 188 20.15 -27.61 1.93
CA GLY A 188 19.96 -27.19 3.31
C GLY A 188 18.51 -26.95 3.71
N ALA A 189 17.52 -27.14 2.83
CA ALA A 189 16.12 -26.78 3.11
C ALA A 189 15.57 -27.29 4.46
N ALA A 190 16.02 -28.46 4.94
CA ALA A 190 15.57 -29.04 6.21
C ALA A 190 16.41 -28.63 7.45
N LEU A 191 17.72 -28.38 7.28
CA LEU A 191 18.67 -28.27 8.40
C LEU A 191 19.65 -27.08 8.29
N GLY A 192 19.73 -26.45 7.13
CA GLY A 192 20.51 -25.24 6.91
C GLY A 192 19.88 -24.06 7.64
N HIS A 193 20.71 -23.23 8.26
CA HIS A 193 20.29 -22.05 8.99
C HIS A 193 21.46 -21.06 9.05
N ASN A 194 21.18 -19.75 9.05
CA ASN A 194 22.19 -18.69 8.87
C ASN A 194 23.03 -18.88 7.60
N THR A 195 22.38 -19.32 6.52
CA THR A 195 23.03 -19.59 5.22
C THR A 195 22.98 -18.38 4.29
N ASP A 196 23.20 -17.18 4.84
CA ASP A 196 23.14 -15.90 4.16
C ASP A 196 23.90 -15.91 2.83
N GLY A 197 23.32 -15.35 1.78
CA GLY A 197 23.93 -15.31 0.45
C GLY A 197 25.14 -14.38 0.42
N PHE A 198 24.89 -13.10 0.72
CA PHE A 198 25.92 -12.05 0.73
C PHE A 198 25.82 -11.19 1.99
N ASP A 199 26.88 -11.21 2.81
CA ASP A 199 27.04 -10.30 3.96
C ASP A 199 27.95 -9.12 3.58
N VAL A 200 27.40 -7.92 3.48
CA VAL A 200 28.10 -6.75 2.93
C VAL A 200 28.47 -5.77 4.04
N SER A 201 29.77 -5.55 4.19
CA SER A 201 30.38 -4.49 5.00
C SER A 201 31.44 -3.75 4.17
N ALA A 202 31.01 -2.99 3.16
CA ALA A 202 31.84 -2.32 2.17
C ALA A 202 31.08 -1.19 1.48
N SER A 203 31.77 -0.31 0.74
CA SER A 203 31.15 0.78 -0.03
C SER A 203 31.40 0.65 -1.54
N GLY A 204 30.49 1.17 -2.36
CA GLY A 204 30.61 1.14 -3.82
C GLY A 204 30.44 -0.25 -4.43
N VAL A 205 29.59 -1.10 -3.85
CA VAL A 205 29.39 -2.49 -4.28
C VAL A 205 28.12 -2.61 -5.10
N THR A 206 28.22 -3.24 -6.27
CA THR A 206 27.05 -3.67 -7.06
C THR A 206 26.98 -5.19 -7.09
N ILE A 207 25.86 -5.76 -6.64
CA ILE A 207 25.52 -7.18 -6.79
C ILE A 207 24.44 -7.26 -7.86
N SER A 208 24.73 -7.90 -9.00
CA SER A 208 23.83 -7.90 -10.14
C SER A 208 23.67 -9.27 -10.77
N GLN A 209 22.48 -9.63 -11.25
CA GLN A 209 22.27 -10.88 -12.00
C GLN A 209 22.72 -12.14 -11.23
N CYS A 210 22.56 -12.14 -9.91
CA CYS A 210 22.90 -13.26 -9.03
C CYS A 210 21.67 -14.14 -8.75
N THR A 211 21.91 -15.35 -8.28
CA THR A 211 20.86 -16.27 -7.80
C THR A 211 21.21 -16.76 -6.40
N VAL A 212 20.27 -16.73 -5.46
CA VAL A 212 20.45 -17.23 -4.09
C VAL A 212 19.29 -18.15 -3.74
N ILE A 213 19.61 -19.36 -3.31
CA ILE A 213 18.65 -20.34 -2.79
C ILE A 213 19.17 -20.76 -1.41
N ASN A 214 18.56 -20.27 -0.33
CA ASN A 214 19.09 -20.46 1.03
C ASN A 214 17.99 -20.44 2.11
N GLN A 215 18.39 -20.32 3.38
CA GLN A 215 17.52 -20.37 4.57
C GLN A 215 17.67 -19.13 5.48
N ASP A 216 18.38 -18.10 5.02
CA ASP A 216 18.51 -16.83 5.72
C ASP A 216 18.55 -15.68 4.69
N ASP A 217 19.09 -14.50 5.01
CA ASP A 217 19.09 -13.35 4.10
C ASP A 217 19.69 -13.67 2.73
N CYS A 218 19.03 -13.22 1.67
CA CYS A 218 19.60 -13.27 0.32
C CYS A 218 20.83 -12.36 0.25
N VAL A 219 20.66 -11.13 0.77
CA VAL A 219 21.71 -10.15 0.98
C VAL A 219 21.46 -9.47 2.33
N ALA A 220 22.48 -9.37 3.18
CA ALA A 220 22.47 -8.60 4.41
C ALA A 220 23.52 -7.47 4.32
N VAL A 221 23.07 -6.22 4.23
CA VAL A 221 23.95 -5.05 4.21
C VAL A 221 24.13 -4.52 5.62
N ASN A 222 25.25 -4.83 6.28
CA ASN A 222 25.47 -4.49 7.69
C ASN A 222 26.13 -3.11 7.87
N SER A 223 26.92 -2.65 6.90
CA SER A 223 27.52 -1.31 6.91
C SER A 223 28.08 -0.92 5.53
N GLY A 224 27.99 0.35 5.14
CA GLY A 224 28.60 0.85 3.91
C GLY A 224 27.83 1.98 3.25
N ASP A 225 28.38 2.49 2.15
CA ASP A 225 27.76 3.52 1.33
C ASP A 225 27.69 3.10 -0.15
N SER A 226 26.64 3.52 -0.86
CA SER A 226 26.51 3.33 -2.30
C SER A 226 26.53 1.85 -2.69
N ILE A 227 25.50 1.12 -2.25
CA ILE A 227 25.35 -0.32 -2.48
C ILE A 227 24.13 -0.57 -3.35
N ILE A 228 24.31 -1.35 -4.41
CA ILE A 228 23.25 -1.69 -5.37
C ILE A 228 23.08 -3.20 -5.39
N VAL A 229 21.84 -3.67 -5.26
CA VAL A 229 21.43 -5.06 -5.49
C VAL A 229 20.39 -5.06 -6.61
N GLU A 230 20.74 -5.59 -7.78
CA GLU A 230 19.82 -5.56 -8.92
C GLU A 230 19.74 -6.85 -9.71
N ASP A 231 18.62 -7.04 -10.40
CA ASP A 231 18.38 -8.18 -11.28
C ASP A 231 18.69 -9.54 -10.64
N THR A 232 18.55 -9.64 -9.30
CA THR A 232 18.94 -10.81 -8.51
C THR A 232 17.70 -11.62 -8.12
N THR A 233 17.84 -12.95 -8.16
CA THR A 233 16.77 -13.89 -7.77
C THR A 233 17.07 -14.51 -6.41
N CYS A 234 16.13 -14.38 -5.47
CA CYS A 234 16.21 -14.93 -4.13
C CYS A 234 15.07 -15.93 -3.91
N THR A 235 15.38 -17.16 -3.50
CA THR A 235 14.37 -18.22 -3.29
C THR A 235 14.53 -18.85 -1.90
N GLY A 236 13.43 -18.91 -1.14
CA GLY A 236 13.41 -19.50 0.22
C GLY A 236 14.11 -18.68 1.31
N SER A 237 14.74 -17.56 0.93
CA SER A 237 15.53 -16.67 1.78
C SER A 237 14.70 -15.83 2.76
N HIS A 238 15.37 -15.14 3.69
CA HIS A 238 14.80 -14.03 4.47
C HIS A 238 14.80 -12.68 3.71
N GLY A 239 14.90 -12.73 2.38
CA GLY A 239 14.77 -11.56 1.52
C GLY A 239 16.04 -10.71 1.42
N ILE A 240 15.88 -9.48 0.94
CA ILE A 240 16.96 -8.49 0.87
C ILE A 240 16.88 -7.59 2.10
N SER A 241 17.93 -7.60 2.91
CA SER A 241 17.98 -6.95 4.22
C SER A 241 19.07 -5.88 4.31
N ILE A 242 18.72 -4.73 4.85
CA ILE A 242 19.65 -3.79 5.47
C ILE A 242 19.73 -4.13 6.95
N GLY A 243 20.92 -4.50 7.41
CA GLY A 243 21.20 -4.86 8.79
C GLY A 243 21.35 -6.35 9.07
N SER A 244 21.37 -6.79 10.33
CA SER A 244 21.05 -5.95 11.48
C SER A 244 22.08 -4.84 11.69
N ILE A 245 21.59 -3.61 11.88
CA ILE A 245 22.46 -2.44 12.05
C ILE A 245 22.80 -2.34 13.54
N ALA A 246 24.03 -2.75 13.86
CA ALA A 246 24.59 -2.66 15.20
C ALA A 246 25.11 -1.25 15.54
N SER A 247 25.49 -1.05 16.81
CA SER A 247 26.09 0.21 17.28
C SER A 247 27.28 0.65 16.43
N GLY A 248 27.31 1.93 16.08
CA GLY A 248 28.37 2.56 15.27
C GLY A 248 28.39 2.14 13.79
N LYS A 249 27.40 1.37 13.31
CA LYS A 249 27.29 0.97 11.90
C LYS A 249 26.36 1.90 11.13
N SER A 250 26.66 2.11 9.87
CA SER A 250 25.82 2.94 9.01
C SER A 250 25.67 2.37 7.63
N VAL A 251 24.46 2.50 7.06
CA VAL A 251 24.17 2.18 5.67
C VAL A 251 23.59 3.42 5.00
N THR A 252 24.23 3.89 3.94
CA THR A 252 23.77 5.04 3.18
C THR A 252 23.73 4.78 1.68
N ASN A 253 22.79 5.40 0.97
CA ASN A 253 22.68 5.30 -0.49
C ASN A 253 22.57 3.83 -0.97
N PHE A 254 21.57 3.11 -0.45
CA PHE A 254 21.27 1.74 -0.85
C PHE A 254 20.19 1.73 -1.94
N LYS A 255 20.35 0.86 -2.95
CA LYS A 255 19.33 0.59 -3.97
C LYS A 255 19.12 -0.91 -4.14
N ALA A 256 17.86 -1.35 -4.10
CA ALA A 256 17.46 -2.68 -4.55
C ALA A 256 16.49 -2.55 -5.74
N ALA A 257 16.89 -3.04 -6.92
CA ALA A 257 16.15 -2.84 -8.16
C ALA A 257 15.92 -4.11 -8.99
N ARG A 258 14.70 -4.30 -9.51
CA ARG A 258 14.36 -5.39 -10.46
C ARG A 258 14.69 -6.79 -9.93
N ASN A 259 14.69 -6.97 -8.61
CA ASN A 259 14.94 -8.27 -7.99
C ASN A 259 13.68 -9.12 -7.97
N THR A 260 13.84 -10.44 -7.98
CA THR A 260 12.74 -11.41 -7.77
C THR A 260 12.96 -12.15 -6.47
N ILE A 261 12.04 -12.02 -5.52
CA ILE A 261 12.11 -12.68 -4.20
C ILE A 261 10.90 -13.60 -4.07
N THR A 262 11.13 -14.89 -3.89
CA THR A 262 10.06 -15.90 -3.83
C THR A 262 10.23 -16.83 -2.64
N GLY A 263 9.18 -16.98 -1.84
CA GLY A 263 9.22 -17.85 -0.67
C GLY A 263 10.03 -17.26 0.49
N GLY A 264 9.92 -17.89 1.65
CA GLY A 264 10.66 -17.51 2.86
C GLY A 264 9.90 -16.53 3.75
N LEU A 265 10.55 -16.10 4.83
CA LEU A 265 9.88 -15.34 5.89
C LEU A 265 9.64 -13.88 5.54
N TYR A 266 10.57 -13.25 4.82
CA TYR A 266 10.53 -11.80 4.58
C TYR A 266 10.85 -11.44 3.12
N GLY A 267 10.27 -10.35 2.61
CA GLY A 267 10.61 -9.79 1.30
C GLY A 267 11.75 -8.77 1.38
N LEU A 268 11.44 -7.54 1.78
CA LEU A 268 12.42 -6.46 1.98
C LEU A 268 12.51 -6.08 3.45
N ARG A 269 13.73 -5.90 3.97
CA ARG A 269 13.91 -5.50 5.38
C ARG A 269 14.88 -4.36 5.60
N ILE A 270 14.58 -3.55 6.60
CA ILE A 270 15.54 -2.74 7.34
C ILE A 270 15.43 -3.16 8.81
N LYS A 271 16.49 -3.70 9.38
CA LYS A 271 16.53 -4.16 10.78
C LYS A 271 17.64 -3.44 11.52
N VAL A 272 17.29 -2.63 12.50
CA VAL A 272 18.24 -1.95 13.39
C VAL A 272 18.10 -2.55 14.78
N ASP A 273 19.23 -2.89 15.42
CA ASP A 273 19.18 -3.47 16.77
C ASP A 273 18.54 -2.45 17.73
N ALA A 274 17.61 -2.90 18.57
CA ALA A 274 16.92 -2.02 19.53
C ALA A 274 17.88 -1.34 20.52
N SER A 275 19.00 -2.01 20.81
CA SER A 275 20.07 -1.49 21.68
C SER A 275 21.14 -0.69 20.94
N ALA A 276 21.06 -0.58 19.61
CA ALA A 276 22.08 0.11 18.83
C ALA A 276 22.15 1.61 19.18
N THR A 277 23.37 2.12 19.27
CA THR A 277 23.66 3.55 19.43
C THR A 277 24.68 4.01 18.40
N GLY A 278 24.56 5.25 17.93
CA GLY A 278 25.40 5.75 16.84
C GLY A 278 25.21 5.00 15.52
N ALA A 279 24.09 4.28 15.38
CA ALA A 279 23.71 3.60 14.15
C ALA A 279 23.05 4.59 13.18
N LYS A 280 22.98 4.26 11.89
CA LYS A 280 22.28 5.10 10.89
C LYS A 280 21.88 4.33 9.65
N VAL A 281 20.67 4.58 9.15
CA VAL A 281 20.25 4.17 7.80
C VAL A 281 19.71 5.39 7.06
N SER A 282 20.23 5.72 5.87
CA SER A 282 19.66 6.83 5.10
C SER A 282 19.80 6.70 3.59
N GLY A 283 18.76 7.07 2.84
CA GLY A 283 18.78 7.05 1.38
C GLY A 283 18.67 5.62 0.86
N VAL A 284 17.48 5.05 0.97
CA VAL A 284 17.14 3.68 0.58
C VAL A 284 16.13 3.75 -0.56
N VAL A 285 16.43 3.11 -1.68
CA VAL A 285 15.55 3.06 -2.86
C VAL A 285 15.21 1.62 -3.21
N TYR A 286 13.92 1.33 -3.31
CA TYR A 286 13.38 0.08 -3.83
C TYR A 286 12.70 0.36 -5.18
N GLU A 287 13.16 -0.30 -6.24
CA GLU A 287 12.69 -0.03 -7.61
C GLU A 287 12.26 -1.33 -8.30
N ALA A 288 11.02 -1.43 -8.76
CA ALA A 288 10.58 -2.52 -9.64
C ALA A 288 10.85 -3.97 -9.11
N ASN A 289 10.85 -4.21 -7.80
CA ASN A 289 11.08 -5.55 -7.25
C ASN A 289 9.81 -6.41 -7.30
N LYS A 290 9.93 -7.72 -7.54
CA LYS A 290 8.82 -8.66 -7.53
C LYS A 290 8.95 -9.63 -6.36
N ILE A 291 8.01 -9.57 -5.42
CA ILE A 291 8.05 -10.31 -4.16
C ILE A 291 6.79 -11.17 -4.06
N SER A 292 6.95 -12.47 -3.77
CA SER A 292 5.81 -13.40 -3.67
C SER A 292 6.05 -14.58 -2.73
N GLY A 293 4.97 -15.18 -2.19
CA GLY A 293 5.05 -16.38 -1.35
C GLY A 293 5.70 -16.15 0.01
N ILE A 294 5.62 -14.93 0.54
CA ILE A 294 6.24 -14.55 1.82
C ILE A 294 5.32 -14.93 2.98
N THR A 295 5.86 -15.60 4.00
CA THR A 295 5.07 -16.19 5.08
C THR A 295 4.98 -15.35 6.36
N ASP A 296 5.84 -14.34 6.54
CA ASP A 296 5.84 -13.47 7.74
C ASP A 296 5.65 -11.98 7.41
N TYR A 297 6.63 -11.29 6.78
CA TYR A 297 6.46 -9.87 6.40
C TYR A 297 6.96 -9.55 4.98
N GLY A 298 6.07 -9.05 4.12
CA GLY A 298 6.43 -8.59 2.77
C GLY A 298 7.49 -7.49 2.78
N VAL A 299 7.25 -6.43 3.55
CA VAL A 299 8.21 -5.37 3.85
C VAL A 299 8.25 -5.15 5.36
N LEU A 300 9.42 -5.19 5.98
CA LEU A 300 9.60 -4.90 7.41
C LEU A 300 10.71 -3.86 7.62
N ILE A 301 10.35 -2.68 8.12
CA ILE A 301 11.28 -1.66 8.58
C ILE A 301 11.15 -1.59 10.09
N THR A 302 12.17 -2.02 10.82
CA THR A 302 12.11 -2.17 12.28
C THR A 302 13.35 -1.63 12.98
N GLN A 303 13.12 -0.99 14.12
CA GLN A 303 14.14 -0.63 15.10
C GLN A 303 14.02 -1.47 16.38
N SER A 304 13.29 -2.59 16.34
CA SER A 304 13.09 -3.51 17.48
C SER A 304 13.94 -4.78 17.41
N TYR A 305 14.84 -4.91 16.43
CA TYR A 305 15.62 -6.13 16.23
C TYR A 305 16.41 -6.50 17.51
N PRO A 306 16.41 -7.77 17.96
CA PRO A 306 16.04 -9.00 17.24
C PRO A 306 14.53 -9.32 17.17
N ALA A 307 13.66 -8.54 17.82
CA ALA A 307 12.22 -8.68 17.58
C ALA A 307 11.84 -8.12 16.19
N ASN A 308 10.79 -8.67 15.58
CA ASN A 308 10.26 -8.16 14.32
C ASN A 308 9.65 -6.78 14.50
N ASP A 309 8.79 -6.64 15.50
CA ASP A 309 8.17 -5.40 15.94
C ASP A 309 8.00 -5.39 17.46
N GLY A 310 7.80 -4.22 18.06
CA GLY A 310 7.58 -4.10 19.50
C GLY A 310 7.90 -2.72 20.05
N THR A 311 8.92 -2.66 20.92
CA THR A 311 9.42 -1.39 21.47
C THR A 311 10.69 -0.99 20.72
N PRO A 312 10.59 -0.09 19.73
CA PRO A 312 11.72 0.25 18.89
C PRO A 312 12.75 1.11 19.64
N GLY A 313 14.03 0.84 19.37
CA GLY A 313 15.13 1.67 19.81
C GLY A 313 15.20 3.01 19.06
N THR A 314 15.93 3.97 19.63
CA THR A 314 16.06 5.32 19.06
C THR A 314 17.48 5.67 18.61
N GLY A 315 18.47 4.80 18.88
CA GLY A 315 19.88 5.09 18.65
C GLY A 315 20.40 4.80 17.24
N GLY A 316 19.52 4.40 16.32
CA GLY A 316 19.84 4.15 14.91
C GLY A 316 18.83 4.77 13.95
N PRO A 317 18.81 6.11 13.77
CA PRO A 317 17.83 6.80 12.95
C PRO A 317 17.75 6.30 11.50
N ILE A 318 16.52 6.19 10.98
CA ILE A 318 16.21 5.82 9.59
C ILE A 318 15.63 7.03 8.85
N SER A 319 16.13 7.32 7.63
CA SER A 319 15.58 8.40 6.80
C SER A 319 15.67 8.14 5.30
N GLY A 320 14.83 8.82 4.51
CA GLY A 320 14.89 8.78 3.05
C GLY A 320 14.68 7.38 2.46
N VAL A 321 13.65 6.66 2.91
CA VAL A 321 13.23 5.39 2.29
C VAL A 321 12.21 5.70 1.18
N ALA A 322 12.40 5.14 0.00
CA ALA A 322 11.53 5.34 -1.14
C ALA A 322 11.31 4.05 -1.94
N PHE A 323 10.09 3.90 -2.45
CA PHE A 323 9.72 2.98 -3.52
C PHE A 323 9.42 3.83 -4.75
N ASN A 324 10.37 3.97 -5.66
CA ASN A 324 10.24 4.79 -6.86
C ASN A 324 11.06 4.22 -8.03
N GLY A 325 10.89 4.77 -9.23
CA GLY A 325 11.56 4.29 -10.45
C GLY A 325 10.92 3.06 -11.12
N GLY A 326 9.82 2.52 -10.55
CA GLY A 326 9.05 1.40 -11.09
C GLY A 326 8.28 0.67 -9.99
N THR A 327 7.24 -0.07 -10.35
CA THR A 327 6.35 -0.73 -9.36
C THR A 327 7.03 -1.95 -8.72
N THR A 328 7.30 -1.85 -7.42
CA THR A 328 7.62 -3.00 -6.58
C THR A 328 6.33 -3.69 -6.16
N THR A 329 6.11 -4.94 -6.57
CA THR A 329 4.92 -5.74 -6.23
C THR A 329 5.20 -6.70 -5.09
N VAL A 330 4.34 -6.72 -4.07
CA VAL A 330 4.45 -7.57 -2.87
C VAL A 330 3.22 -8.44 -2.72
N ALA A 331 3.40 -9.75 -2.83
CA ALA A 331 2.39 -10.76 -2.54
C ALA A 331 2.81 -11.62 -1.35
N VAL A 332 1.96 -11.67 -0.33
CA VAL A 332 2.23 -12.39 0.92
C VAL A 332 1.12 -13.41 1.20
N ASP A 333 1.46 -14.44 1.98
CA ASP A 333 0.51 -15.45 2.44
C ASP A 333 -0.54 -14.84 3.38
N SER A 334 -1.67 -15.54 3.55
CA SER A 334 -2.82 -14.94 4.25
C SER A 334 -2.60 -14.64 5.73
N SER A 335 -1.65 -15.32 6.36
CA SER A 335 -1.26 -15.08 7.76
C SER A 335 -0.18 -14.02 7.93
N ALA A 336 0.48 -13.62 6.85
CA ALA A 336 1.62 -12.72 6.83
C ALA A 336 1.19 -11.25 6.85
N MET A 337 2.08 -10.38 7.32
CA MET A 337 1.95 -8.93 7.23
C MET A 337 2.47 -8.42 5.89
N SER A 338 1.78 -7.46 5.29
CA SER A 338 2.20 -6.92 4.00
C SER A 338 3.34 -5.92 4.13
N VAL A 339 3.14 -4.88 4.93
CA VAL A 339 4.11 -3.81 5.19
C VAL A 339 4.06 -3.44 6.66
N VAL A 340 5.19 -3.50 7.34
CA VAL A 340 5.31 -3.02 8.72
C VAL A 340 6.45 -2.02 8.84
N VAL A 341 6.14 -0.90 9.49
CA VAL A 341 7.10 0.14 9.87
C VAL A 341 7.01 0.34 11.37
N ASP A 342 7.99 -0.20 12.09
CA ASP A 342 8.17 -0.10 13.53
C ASP A 342 9.33 0.86 13.86
N CYS A 343 8.97 2.10 14.18
CA CYS A 343 9.88 3.25 14.22
C CYS A 343 9.97 3.89 15.60
N GLY A 344 11.16 3.88 16.19
CA GLY A 344 11.53 4.65 17.38
C GLY A 344 12.21 5.98 17.03
N ALA A 345 12.97 6.02 15.93
CA ALA A 345 13.62 7.20 15.39
C ALA A 345 13.63 7.17 13.86
N CYS A 346 12.57 7.68 13.23
CA CYS A 346 12.45 7.80 11.78
C CYS A 346 12.17 9.24 11.39
N SER A 347 12.68 9.70 10.24
CA SER A 347 12.52 11.09 9.82
C SER A 347 12.41 11.28 8.30
N GLY A 348 11.85 12.44 7.94
CA GLY A 348 11.60 12.83 6.56
C GLY A 348 10.24 12.37 6.03
N THR A 349 10.02 12.68 4.76
CA THR A 349 8.88 12.17 3.99
C THR A 349 9.35 11.02 3.12
N TRP A 350 8.73 9.86 3.29
CA TRP A 350 9.06 8.64 2.55
C TRP A 350 8.07 8.46 1.41
N ASP A 351 8.59 8.23 0.21
CA ASP A 351 7.78 8.08 -1.00
C ASP A 351 7.50 6.60 -1.24
N PHE A 352 6.30 6.13 -0.93
CA PHE A 352 5.92 4.73 -1.14
C PHE A 352 5.03 4.57 -2.38
N SER A 353 5.03 5.55 -3.29
CA SER A 353 4.15 5.56 -4.48
C SER A 353 4.38 4.40 -5.45
N GLY A 354 5.61 3.88 -5.51
CA GLY A 354 5.98 2.73 -6.32
C GLY A 354 5.76 1.37 -5.64
N LEU A 355 5.14 1.31 -4.46
CA LEU A 355 4.86 0.05 -3.76
C LEU A 355 3.42 -0.41 -4.04
N ASP A 356 3.29 -1.59 -4.63
CA ASP A 356 2.02 -2.28 -4.86
C ASP A 356 1.97 -3.56 -4.01
N VAL A 357 0.91 -3.74 -3.23
CA VAL A 357 0.75 -4.87 -2.33
C VAL A 357 -0.56 -5.59 -2.70
N THR A 358 -0.46 -6.84 -3.15
CA THR A 358 -1.64 -7.63 -3.50
C THR A 358 -2.41 -8.08 -2.25
N ALA A 359 -3.73 -8.01 -2.29
CA ALA A 359 -4.61 -8.45 -1.20
C ALA A 359 -4.44 -9.95 -0.89
N GLY A 360 -4.07 -10.26 0.34
CA GLY A 360 -3.84 -11.63 0.82
C GLY A 360 -3.57 -11.68 2.33
N GLY A 361 -2.63 -10.86 2.83
CA GLY A 361 -2.17 -10.86 4.22
C GLY A 361 -3.04 -10.11 5.25
N LYS A 362 -2.61 -10.14 6.52
CA LYS A 362 -3.27 -9.52 7.70
C LYS A 362 -3.37 -7.98 7.66
N GLY A 363 -2.78 -7.32 6.65
CA GLY A 363 -2.79 -5.86 6.47
C GLY A 363 -1.39 -5.24 6.59
N SER A 364 -1.35 -3.90 6.67
CA SER A 364 -0.14 -3.09 6.87
C SER A 364 -0.24 -2.32 8.18
N SER A 365 0.86 -2.25 8.94
CA SER A 365 0.94 -1.49 10.19
C SER A 365 2.06 -0.45 10.10
N ILE A 366 1.76 0.81 10.35
CA ILE A 366 2.76 1.89 10.43
C ILE A 366 2.59 2.52 11.79
N VAL A 367 3.61 2.39 12.64
CA VAL A 367 3.65 3.03 13.96
C VAL A 367 4.41 4.35 13.80
N PRO A 368 3.72 5.52 13.75
CA PRO A 368 4.38 6.76 13.41
C PRO A 368 5.10 7.37 14.62
N ASN A 369 6.39 7.62 14.47
CA ASN A 369 7.12 8.59 15.28
C ASN A 369 7.89 9.53 14.32
N LYS A 370 7.31 10.71 14.04
CA LYS A 370 7.81 11.82 13.21
C LYS A 370 8.05 11.63 11.71
N ALA A 371 8.19 10.41 11.18
CA ALA A 371 8.21 10.17 9.74
C ALA A 371 6.78 10.20 9.16
N THR A 372 6.61 10.82 7.99
CA THR A 372 5.34 10.80 7.24
C THR A 372 5.55 10.01 5.95
N THR A 373 4.78 8.95 5.75
CA THR A 373 4.75 8.23 4.48
C THR A 373 3.77 8.95 3.54
N ARG A 374 4.22 9.33 2.35
CA ARG A 374 3.32 9.72 1.26
C ARG A 374 2.97 8.46 0.49
N PHE A 375 1.80 7.92 0.77
CA PHE A 375 1.14 6.99 -0.15
C PHE A 375 0.48 7.82 -1.25
N PHE A 376 0.94 7.68 -2.49
CA PHE A 376 -0.03 7.73 -3.59
C PHE A 376 -0.85 6.47 -3.41
N LEU A 377 -2.09 6.66 -2.97
CA LEU A 377 -2.99 5.61 -2.51
C LEU A 377 -3.29 4.66 -3.70
N LEU A 378 -2.41 3.76 -4.10
CA LEU A 378 -2.79 2.65 -4.96
C LEU A 378 -3.59 1.71 -4.08
N ALA A 379 -4.91 1.91 -4.06
CA ALA A 379 -5.91 1.01 -3.52
C ALA A 379 -5.41 0.08 -2.40
N THR A 380 -5.04 0.64 -1.24
CA THR A 380 -5.21 -0.15 -0.03
C THR A 380 -6.71 -0.33 0.07
N ILE A 381 -7.17 -1.51 -0.34
CA ILE A 381 -8.30 -2.15 0.31
C ILE A 381 -7.91 -2.17 1.78
N MET A 382 -8.17 -1.08 2.50
CA MET A 382 -8.45 -1.15 3.92
C MET A 382 -9.79 -1.87 4.00
N THR A 383 -9.78 -3.18 3.75
CA THR A 383 -10.68 -4.02 4.51
C THR A 383 -10.24 -3.78 5.94
N TYR A 384 -11.02 -2.99 6.68
CA TYR A 384 -11.15 -3.15 8.12
C TYR A 384 -10.99 -4.64 8.37
N PRO A 385 -9.99 -5.08 9.17
CA PRO A 385 -9.78 -6.49 9.41
C PRO A 385 -11.09 -7.01 10.02
N HIS A 386 -11.92 -7.63 9.19
CA HIS A 386 -13.32 -8.02 9.44
C HIS A 386 -14.33 -6.88 9.69
N ILE A 387 -14.92 -6.35 8.61
CA ILE A 387 -16.25 -5.72 8.71
C ILE A 387 -17.18 -6.72 9.45
N PRO A 388 -17.86 -6.32 10.53
CA PRO A 388 -18.63 -7.26 11.34
C PRO A 388 -19.70 -7.98 10.51
N ARG A 389 -19.85 -9.29 10.77
CA ARG A 389 -20.96 -10.08 10.23
C ARG A 389 -22.29 -9.46 10.68
N LEU A 390 -23.35 -9.63 9.88
CA LEU A 390 -24.72 -9.19 10.22
C LEU A 390 -25.07 -9.55 11.67
N GLY A 391 -25.40 -8.53 12.47
CA GLY A 391 -25.76 -8.63 13.89
C GLY A 391 -24.63 -8.33 14.89
N GLN A 392 -23.45 -7.93 14.43
CA GLN A 392 -22.31 -7.55 15.28
C GLN A 392 -21.91 -6.09 15.08
N SER A 393 -21.49 -5.44 16.16
CA SER A 393 -20.89 -4.09 16.11
C SER A 393 -19.57 -4.12 16.86
N TRP A 394 -18.61 -3.33 16.38
CA TRP A 394 -17.26 -3.32 16.90
C TRP A 394 -17.12 -2.35 18.07
N PRO A 395 -16.55 -2.79 19.21
CA PRO A 395 -16.19 -1.87 20.28
C PRO A 395 -15.19 -0.85 19.79
N LEU A 396 -15.19 0.33 20.40
CA LEU A 396 -14.15 1.31 20.12
C LEU A 396 -12.81 0.74 20.61
N PRO A 397 -11.75 0.79 19.78
CA PRO A 397 -10.43 0.34 20.22
C PRO A 397 -9.92 1.14 21.42
N PRO A 398 -9.05 0.53 22.25
CA PRO A 398 -8.29 1.26 23.27
C PRO A 398 -7.58 2.49 22.69
N ALA A 399 -7.46 3.56 23.47
CA ALA A 399 -6.91 4.84 22.99
C ALA A 399 -5.45 4.75 22.51
N ASN A 400 -4.68 3.79 23.02
CA ASN A 400 -3.31 3.50 22.60
C ASN A 400 -3.21 2.77 21.24
N GLU A 401 -4.32 2.28 20.69
CA GLU A 401 -4.34 1.48 19.47
C GLU A 401 -4.88 2.24 18.25
N ILE A 402 -5.34 3.50 18.43
CA ILE A 402 -6.10 4.17 17.38
C ILE A 402 -5.30 5.10 16.45
N GLY A 403 -4.07 5.45 16.80
CA GLY A 403 -3.18 6.22 15.92
C GLY A 403 -3.65 7.62 15.55
N LEU A 404 -4.47 8.27 16.39
CA LEU A 404 -4.96 9.65 16.21
C LEU A 404 -3.95 10.70 16.74
N ASP A 405 -4.11 11.96 16.33
CA ASP A 405 -3.39 13.08 16.94
C ASP A 405 -3.84 13.35 18.39
N ALA A 406 -3.12 14.20 19.13
CA ALA A 406 -3.41 14.48 20.54
C ALA A 406 -4.85 14.98 20.79
N ARG A 407 -5.46 15.67 19.81
CA ARG A 407 -6.85 16.13 19.90
C ARG A 407 -7.81 14.96 19.75
N GLY A 408 -7.57 14.10 18.78
CA GLY A 408 -8.35 12.89 18.55
C GLY A 408 -8.28 11.93 19.72
N VAL A 409 -7.09 11.67 20.27
CA VAL A 409 -6.90 10.84 21.46
C VAL A 409 -7.70 11.40 22.65
N SER A 410 -7.67 12.72 22.86
CA SER A 410 -8.42 13.37 23.94
C SER A 410 -9.94 13.19 23.78
N ALA A 411 -10.47 13.37 22.57
CA ALA A 411 -11.87 13.06 22.27
C ALA A 411 -12.17 11.57 22.44
N TRP A 412 -11.23 10.70 22.05
CA TRP A 412 -11.37 9.25 22.13
C TRP A 412 -11.55 8.74 23.56
N HIS A 413 -10.82 9.31 24.53
CA HIS A 413 -10.99 8.97 25.94
C HIS A 413 -12.41 9.26 26.45
N LEU A 414 -13.02 10.36 26.02
CA LEU A 414 -14.42 10.67 26.37
C LEU A 414 -15.39 9.66 25.75
N LEU A 415 -15.12 9.22 24.52
CA LEU A 415 -15.94 8.20 23.85
C LEU A 415 -15.80 6.82 24.51
N LEU A 416 -14.60 6.39 24.91
CA LEU A 416 -14.41 5.14 25.65
C LEU A 416 -15.15 5.16 26.98
N SER A 417 -15.12 6.29 27.69
CA SER A 417 -15.90 6.49 28.91
C SER A 417 -17.41 6.36 28.63
N ALA A 418 -17.92 7.06 27.62
CA ALA A 418 -19.33 6.99 27.24
C ALA A 418 -19.77 5.59 26.78
N GLU A 419 -18.91 4.86 26.04
CA GLU A 419 -19.19 3.49 25.61
C GLU A 419 -19.29 2.54 26.81
N SER A 420 -18.38 2.67 27.79
CA SER A 420 -18.42 1.85 29.00
C SER A 420 -19.74 2.04 29.78
N VAL A 421 -20.23 3.28 29.87
CA VAL A 421 -21.52 3.60 30.51
C VAL A 421 -22.68 3.03 29.70
N ALA A 422 -22.65 3.14 28.38
CA ALA A 422 -23.70 2.59 27.51
C ALA A 422 -23.80 1.06 27.61
N LEU A 423 -22.66 0.36 27.73
CA LEU A 423 -22.60 -1.10 27.88
C LEU A 423 -23.09 -1.58 29.25
N ALA A 424 -23.01 -0.75 30.29
CA ALA A 424 -23.45 -1.07 31.64
C ALA A 424 -24.98 -0.94 31.86
N LEU A 425 -25.73 -0.38 30.90
CA LEU A 425 -27.17 -0.18 31.05
C LEU A 425 -27.97 -1.51 30.97
N PRO A 426 -29.06 -1.66 31.74
CA PRO A 426 -29.90 -2.85 31.70
C PRO A 426 -30.47 -3.14 30.31
N LYS A 427 -30.53 -4.41 29.91
CA LYS A 427 -31.08 -4.82 28.60
C LYS A 427 -32.54 -4.40 28.38
N SER A 428 -33.32 -4.20 29.45
CA SER A 428 -34.75 -3.83 29.38
C SER A 428 -35.02 -2.37 28.98
N THR A 429 -34.02 -1.47 28.99
CA THR A 429 -34.17 -0.06 28.62
C THR A 429 -33.68 0.28 27.21
N ALA A 430 -33.20 -0.70 26.43
CA ALA A 430 -32.55 -0.46 25.14
C ALA A 430 -32.93 -1.50 24.08
N MET A 431 -34.16 -1.41 23.56
CA MET A 431 -34.70 -2.30 22.51
C MET A 431 -33.74 -2.45 21.31
N TYR A 432 -32.97 -1.40 20.99
CA TYR A 432 -32.04 -1.37 19.86
C TYR A 432 -30.59 -1.02 20.21
N LYS A 433 -30.18 -1.04 21.49
CA LYS A 433 -28.82 -0.61 21.92
C LYS A 433 -28.44 0.82 21.49
N ASP A 434 -29.40 1.74 21.47
CA ASP A 434 -29.25 3.11 20.96
C ASP A 434 -28.00 3.84 21.44
N LYS A 435 -27.72 3.84 22.75
CA LYS A 435 -26.56 4.53 23.33
C LYS A 435 -25.22 3.94 22.90
N VAL A 436 -25.16 2.61 22.73
CA VAL A 436 -23.94 1.93 22.23
C VAL A 436 -23.68 2.30 20.78
N VAL A 437 -24.72 2.24 19.93
CA VAL A 437 -24.61 2.64 18.53
C VAL A 437 -24.23 4.11 18.41
N ALA A 438 -24.82 4.99 19.21
CA ALA A 438 -24.56 6.42 19.19
C ALA A 438 -23.08 6.77 19.46
N VAL A 439 -22.49 6.23 20.53
CA VAL A 439 -21.06 6.47 20.82
C VAL A 439 -20.16 5.91 19.73
N ARG A 440 -20.46 4.69 19.27
CA ARG A 440 -19.67 4.02 18.24
C ARG A 440 -19.70 4.78 16.91
N LEU A 441 -20.85 5.34 16.53
CA LEU A 441 -20.97 6.17 15.33
C LEU A 441 -19.97 7.32 15.35
N ILE A 442 -19.92 8.07 16.46
CA ILE A 442 -19.00 9.21 16.59
C ILE A 442 -17.54 8.74 16.51
N GLY A 443 -17.19 7.69 17.26
CA GLY A 443 -15.82 7.15 17.24
C GLY A 443 -15.41 6.68 15.85
N TRP A 444 -16.24 5.88 15.19
CA TRP A 444 -15.92 5.39 13.85
C TRP A 444 -15.90 6.52 12.80
N PHE A 445 -16.70 7.59 12.91
CA PHE A 445 -16.55 8.77 12.06
C PHE A 445 -15.23 9.52 12.29
N ILE A 446 -14.82 9.74 13.55
CA ILE A 446 -13.53 10.36 13.87
C ILE A 446 -12.38 9.55 13.25
N LYS A 447 -12.43 8.23 13.42
CA LYS A 447 -11.42 7.33 12.85
C LYS A 447 -11.44 7.33 11.32
N ASP A 448 -12.61 7.20 10.71
CA ASP A 448 -12.76 7.19 9.25
C ASP A 448 -12.24 8.48 8.60
N PHE A 449 -12.56 9.63 9.19
CA PHE A 449 -12.09 10.93 8.70
C PHE A 449 -10.59 11.12 8.85
N TRP A 450 -10.00 10.63 9.94
CA TRP A 450 -8.57 10.62 10.11
C TRP A 450 -7.88 9.78 9.01
N GLU A 451 -8.35 8.55 8.79
CA GLU A 451 -7.76 7.61 7.84
C GLU A 451 -7.90 8.06 6.38
N HIS A 452 -8.98 8.77 6.06
CA HIS A 452 -9.26 9.27 4.71
C HIS A 452 -8.84 10.74 4.49
N GLY A 453 -8.06 11.31 5.42
CA GLY A 453 -7.53 12.67 5.29
C GLY A 453 -8.58 13.79 5.32
N GLN A 454 -9.78 13.54 5.84
CA GLN A 454 -10.88 14.51 5.98
C GLN A 454 -10.65 15.42 7.19
N SER A 455 -9.62 16.26 7.10
CA SER A 455 -9.13 17.09 8.21
C SER A 455 -10.19 18.02 8.83
N THR A 456 -11.09 18.58 8.02
CA THR A 456 -12.16 19.48 8.48
C THR A 456 -13.19 18.74 9.33
N GLY A 457 -13.77 17.65 8.82
CA GLY A 457 -14.74 16.83 9.54
C GLY A 457 -14.14 16.21 10.80
N TYR A 458 -12.91 15.70 10.70
CA TYR A 458 -12.16 15.18 11.85
C TYR A 458 -12.02 16.22 12.97
N ALA A 459 -11.45 17.39 12.65
CA ALA A 459 -11.21 18.44 13.63
C ALA A 459 -12.52 18.95 14.26
N ARG A 460 -13.59 19.02 13.47
CA ARG A 460 -14.89 19.50 13.94
C ARG A 460 -15.57 18.51 14.88
N LEU A 461 -15.59 17.22 14.54
CA LEU A 461 -16.12 16.17 15.43
C LEU A 461 -15.33 16.08 16.73
N CYS A 462 -13.99 16.10 16.67
CA CYS A 462 -13.17 16.10 17.89
C CYS A 462 -13.49 17.31 18.78
N LYS A 463 -13.72 18.49 18.19
CA LYS A 463 -14.09 19.70 18.93
C LYS A 463 -15.46 19.56 19.59
N GLU A 464 -16.45 18.98 18.90
CA GLU A 464 -17.80 18.81 19.44
C GLU A 464 -17.83 17.79 20.58
N VAL A 465 -17.13 16.66 20.44
CA VAL A 465 -16.91 15.70 21.54
C VAL A 465 -16.26 16.40 22.74
N PHE A 466 -15.20 17.17 22.50
CA PHE A 466 -14.50 17.86 23.57
C PHE A 466 -15.38 18.91 24.27
N SER A 467 -16.27 19.59 23.53
CA SER A 467 -17.21 20.56 24.10
C SER A 467 -18.29 19.96 25.00
N CYS A 468 -18.46 18.63 24.97
CA CYS A 468 -19.33 17.93 25.90
C CYS A 468 -18.75 17.89 27.31
N ASN A 469 -17.43 18.01 27.45
CA ASN A 469 -16.75 18.01 28.74
C ASN A 469 -17.00 19.34 29.47
N VAL A 470 -17.99 19.31 30.37
CA VAL A 470 -18.38 20.45 31.21
C VAL A 470 -17.67 20.45 32.57
N SER A 471 -16.83 19.44 32.85
CA SER A 471 -16.17 19.31 34.14
C SER A 471 -14.89 20.15 34.24
N THR A 472 -14.75 20.86 35.34
CA THR A 472 -13.52 21.57 35.74
C THR A 472 -12.69 20.79 36.78
N ALA A 473 -13.16 19.61 37.24
CA ALA A 473 -12.52 18.83 38.29
C ALA A 473 -12.53 17.30 38.02
N PRO A 474 -11.47 16.55 38.36
CA PRO A 474 -11.34 15.12 38.05
C PRO A 474 -12.41 14.17 38.64
N GLU A 475 -13.19 14.62 39.63
CA GLU A 475 -14.14 13.79 40.40
C GLU A 475 -15.62 14.17 40.20
N ASP A 476 -15.94 15.05 39.24
CA ASP A 476 -17.31 15.50 38.99
C ASP A 476 -18.16 14.46 38.25
N ALA A 477 -18.75 13.53 39.02
CA ALA A 477 -19.65 12.50 38.50
C ALA A 477 -20.87 13.07 37.74
N VAL A 478 -21.35 14.27 38.11
CA VAL A 478 -22.50 14.92 37.46
C VAL A 478 -22.09 15.47 36.09
N GLY A 479 -20.92 16.14 36.02
CA GLY A 479 -20.35 16.61 34.77
C GLY A 479 -20.04 15.49 33.77
N VAL A 480 -19.53 14.34 34.26
CA VAL A 480 -19.30 13.15 33.43
C VAL A 480 -20.60 12.57 32.88
N ALA A 481 -21.65 12.47 33.71
CA ALA A 481 -22.96 11.98 33.26
C ALA A 481 -23.58 12.90 32.19
N LEU A 482 -23.51 14.23 32.39
CA LEU A 482 -23.98 15.22 31.40
C LEU A 482 -23.19 15.15 30.09
N CYS A 483 -21.88 14.95 30.16
CA CYS A 483 -21.02 14.76 28.98
C CYS A 483 -21.46 13.52 28.18
N ASN A 484 -21.68 12.39 28.85
CA ASN A 484 -22.12 11.15 28.21
C ASN A 484 -23.49 11.30 27.54
N GLU A 485 -24.47 11.95 28.17
CA GLU A 485 -25.78 12.18 27.55
C GLU A 485 -25.70 13.08 26.31
N LYS A 486 -24.80 14.08 26.31
CA LYS A 486 -24.54 14.90 25.10
C LYS A 486 -23.92 14.07 23.98
N ILE A 487 -22.96 13.20 24.31
CA ILE A 487 -22.35 12.28 23.33
C ILE A 487 -23.40 11.33 22.75
N PHE A 488 -24.29 10.75 23.59
CA PHE A 488 -25.38 9.91 23.11
C PHE A 488 -26.32 10.66 22.18
N THR A 489 -26.73 11.88 22.55
CA THR A 489 -27.60 12.73 21.74
C THR A 489 -26.97 13.02 20.38
N MET A 490 -25.70 13.45 20.37
CA MET A 490 -24.96 13.73 19.13
C MET A 490 -24.86 12.50 18.22
N GLY A 491 -24.58 11.31 18.77
CA GLY A 491 -24.50 10.09 17.98
C GLY A 491 -25.85 9.65 17.41
N LEU A 492 -26.94 9.85 18.16
CA LEU A 492 -28.30 9.62 17.69
C LEU A 492 -28.70 10.64 16.61
N ASP A 493 -28.24 11.88 16.70
CA ASP A 493 -28.45 12.88 15.67
C ASP A 493 -27.72 12.51 14.37
N LEU A 494 -26.46 12.05 14.44
CA LEU A 494 -25.76 11.51 13.27
C LEU A 494 -26.51 10.33 12.64
N ARG A 495 -27.01 9.40 13.46
CA ARG A 495 -27.81 8.27 12.95
C ARG A 495 -29.09 8.78 12.28
N ASN A 496 -29.87 9.57 13.00
CA ASN A 496 -31.21 9.94 12.61
C ASN A 496 -31.20 10.96 11.47
N GLN A 497 -30.28 11.91 11.45
CA GLN A 497 -30.25 13.04 10.52
C GLN A 497 -29.33 12.82 9.33
N LEU A 498 -28.25 12.04 9.47
CA LEU A 498 -27.32 11.77 8.37
C LEU A 498 -27.53 10.37 7.78
N LEU A 499 -27.39 9.30 8.57
CA LEU A 499 -27.43 7.94 8.02
C LEU A 499 -28.80 7.57 7.46
N ARG A 500 -29.88 7.97 8.13
CA ARG A 500 -31.24 7.69 7.66
C ARG A 500 -31.59 8.38 6.33
N VAL A 501 -30.91 9.45 5.94
CA VAL A 501 -31.09 10.06 4.60
C VAL A 501 -30.66 9.09 3.51
N PHE A 502 -29.74 8.18 3.81
CA PHE A 502 -29.22 7.20 2.88
C PHE A 502 -29.96 5.85 2.94
N TYR A 503 -30.76 5.63 3.98
CA TYR A 503 -31.50 4.38 4.22
C TYR A 503 -32.95 4.53 3.72
N ALA A 504 -33.33 3.81 2.66
CA ALA A 504 -34.58 4.04 1.96
C ALA A 504 -35.85 3.59 2.72
N ARG A 505 -36.80 4.54 2.82
CA ARG A 505 -38.22 4.31 2.49
C ARG A 505 -38.38 4.69 1.02
N THR A 506 -38.58 3.73 0.12
CA THR A 506 -39.09 4.07 -1.22
C THR A 506 -40.59 3.87 -1.24
N ASP A 507 -41.31 4.99 -1.25
CA ASP A 507 -42.72 5.06 -1.59
C ASP A 507 -42.99 4.46 -2.98
N ARG A 508 -44.22 3.93 -3.09
CA ARG A 508 -44.91 3.28 -4.21
C ARG A 508 -44.28 3.41 -5.60
N VAL A 509 -44.16 2.25 -6.24
CA VAL A 509 -43.94 2.04 -7.67
C VAL A 509 -44.94 2.88 -8.49
N PRO A 510 -44.50 3.84 -9.34
CA PRO A 510 -45.39 4.44 -10.30
C PRO A 510 -45.72 3.42 -11.40
N THR A 511 -47.00 3.19 -11.62
CA THR A 511 -47.53 2.39 -12.73
C THR A 511 -47.05 2.96 -14.06
N PRO A 512 -46.53 2.15 -15.00
CA PRO A 512 -46.15 2.62 -16.33
C PRO A 512 -47.35 3.22 -17.06
N SER A 513 -47.23 4.44 -17.58
CA SER A 513 -48.21 4.95 -18.54
C SER A 513 -47.96 4.31 -19.90
N ALA A 514 -48.95 3.60 -20.41
CA ALA A 514 -48.98 3.09 -21.77
C ALA A 514 -49.45 4.18 -22.75
N HIS A 515 -48.95 4.12 -24.00
CA HIS A 515 -49.21 4.98 -25.19
C HIS A 515 -48.32 6.23 -25.34
N ALA A 516 -47.87 6.65 -26.54
CA ALA A 516 -47.89 6.10 -27.90
C ALA A 516 -46.74 6.74 -28.73
N SER A 517 -46.39 6.09 -29.86
CA SER A 517 -45.30 6.40 -30.81
C SER A 517 -43.92 5.90 -30.39
N ARG A 518 -43.45 4.83 -31.06
CA ARG A 518 -42.09 4.29 -30.96
C ARG A 518 -41.12 5.25 -31.67
N PRO A 519 -40.28 6.03 -30.97
CA PRO A 519 -39.27 6.87 -31.60
C PRO A 519 -38.06 6.01 -31.98
N SER A 520 -37.37 6.35 -33.07
CA SER A 520 -36.06 5.74 -33.34
C SER A 520 -35.08 6.07 -32.19
N TYR A 521 -34.11 5.20 -31.95
CA TYR A 521 -33.12 5.36 -30.88
C TYR A 521 -32.48 6.77 -30.82
N GLU A 522 -32.13 7.34 -31.97
CA GLU A 522 -31.58 8.71 -32.06
C GLU A 522 -32.59 9.80 -31.67
N LYS A 523 -33.85 9.68 -32.11
CA LYS A 523 -34.92 10.61 -31.75
C LYS A 523 -35.23 10.56 -30.25
N HIS A 524 -35.12 9.39 -29.64
CA HIS A 524 -35.30 9.23 -28.20
C HIS A 524 -34.22 9.98 -27.41
N ARG A 525 -32.93 9.84 -27.78
CA ARG A 525 -31.83 10.60 -27.15
C ARG A 525 -31.99 12.11 -27.36
N ALA A 526 -32.29 12.54 -28.58
CA ALA A 526 -32.53 13.94 -28.90
C ALA A 526 -33.69 14.56 -28.10
N ARG A 527 -34.76 13.78 -27.84
CA ARG A 527 -35.88 14.23 -27.00
C ARG A 527 -35.44 14.49 -25.56
N ILE A 528 -34.71 13.56 -24.93
CA ILE A 528 -34.22 13.73 -23.55
C ILE A 528 -33.32 14.97 -23.47
N LEU A 529 -32.39 15.13 -24.42
CA LEU A 529 -31.51 16.30 -24.47
C LEU A 529 -32.28 17.61 -24.68
N ASN A 530 -33.30 17.63 -25.55
CA ASN A 530 -34.16 18.82 -25.71
C ASN A 530 -34.93 19.12 -24.41
N ASP A 531 -35.43 18.10 -23.70
CA ASP A 531 -36.09 18.28 -22.40
C ASP A 531 -35.12 18.81 -21.34
N MET A 532 -33.83 18.49 -21.43
CA MET A 532 -32.78 19.07 -20.57
C MET A 532 -32.47 20.53 -20.95
N ALA A 533 -32.37 20.86 -22.25
CA ALA A 533 -32.13 22.22 -22.72
C ALA A 533 -33.25 23.21 -22.37
N ASN A 534 -34.48 22.72 -22.25
CA ASN A 534 -35.68 23.55 -22.04
C ASN A 534 -36.05 23.72 -20.54
N VAL A 535 -35.20 23.29 -19.60
CA VAL A 535 -35.45 23.49 -18.16
C VAL A 535 -35.40 24.98 -17.83
N LYS A 536 -36.46 25.52 -17.23
CA LYS A 536 -36.53 26.94 -16.85
C LYS A 536 -35.57 27.24 -15.69
N PRO A 537 -35.00 28.46 -15.62
CA PRO A 537 -34.19 28.88 -14.49
C PRO A 537 -34.95 28.72 -13.16
N GLY A 538 -34.37 27.98 -12.21
CA GLY A 538 -34.97 27.72 -10.89
C GLY A 538 -35.93 26.52 -10.81
N GLU A 539 -36.19 25.83 -11.92
CA GLU A 539 -36.98 24.60 -11.97
C GLU A 539 -36.05 23.37 -11.84
N GLY A 540 -36.40 22.45 -10.94
CA GLY A 540 -35.64 21.20 -10.71
C GLY A 540 -36.18 20.05 -11.56
N ARG A 541 -35.36 19.01 -11.77
CA ARG A 541 -35.82 17.78 -12.46
C ARG A 541 -36.79 16.99 -11.56
N THR A 542 -37.79 16.35 -12.16
CA THR A 542 -38.59 15.31 -11.50
C THR A 542 -37.80 14.00 -11.41
N ARG A 543 -38.23 13.05 -10.55
CA ARG A 543 -37.58 11.73 -10.44
C ARG A 543 -37.59 10.96 -11.78
N SER A 544 -38.69 11.05 -12.53
CA SER A 544 -38.80 10.40 -13.84
C SER A 544 -37.85 11.01 -14.86
N GLN A 545 -37.70 12.34 -14.85
CA GLN A 545 -36.74 13.03 -15.71
C GLN A 545 -35.30 12.70 -15.32
N ALA A 546 -34.97 12.65 -14.02
CA ALA A 546 -33.66 12.24 -13.54
C ALA A 546 -33.30 10.80 -13.96
N LYS A 547 -34.27 9.88 -13.94
CA LYS A 547 -34.08 8.53 -14.46
C LYS A 547 -33.78 8.54 -15.96
N ALA A 548 -34.51 9.32 -16.75
CA ALA A 548 -34.26 9.43 -18.19
C ALA A 548 -32.88 10.02 -18.48
N ASP A 549 -32.46 11.05 -17.74
CA ASP A 549 -31.15 11.68 -17.90
C ASP A 549 -30.01 10.73 -17.52
N ALA A 550 -30.15 10.04 -16.39
CA ALA A 550 -29.14 9.08 -15.93
C ALA A 550 -29.00 7.92 -16.92
N LEU A 551 -30.13 7.39 -17.43
CA LEU A 551 -30.11 6.36 -18.46
C LEU A 551 -29.42 6.85 -19.74
N LEU A 552 -29.70 8.07 -20.20
CA LEU A 552 -29.00 8.65 -21.34
C LEU A 552 -27.50 8.74 -21.10
N ARG A 553 -27.09 9.30 -19.95
CA ARG A 553 -25.67 9.45 -19.57
C ARG A 553 -24.95 8.10 -19.48
N ASP A 554 -25.61 7.10 -18.91
CA ASP A 554 -25.03 5.79 -18.57
C ASP A 554 -25.18 4.76 -19.73
N GLY A 555 -25.61 5.20 -20.92
CA GLY A 555 -25.74 4.33 -22.10
C GLY A 555 -26.88 3.30 -21.97
N TYR A 556 -27.89 3.63 -21.17
CA TYR A 556 -29.05 2.81 -20.80
C TYR A 556 -28.65 1.52 -20.06
N LYS A 557 -27.52 1.54 -19.35
CA LYS A 557 -26.99 0.41 -18.59
C LYS A 557 -26.95 0.71 -17.09
N CYS A 558 -27.04 -0.36 -16.29
CA CYS A 558 -26.63 -0.28 -14.90
C CYS A 558 -25.11 -0.05 -14.82
N VAL A 559 -24.68 1.01 -14.14
CA VAL A 559 -23.27 1.39 -14.03
C VAL A 559 -22.40 0.34 -13.32
N LEU A 560 -22.99 -0.53 -12.50
CA LEU A 560 -22.27 -1.53 -11.71
C LEU A 560 -22.26 -2.94 -12.32
N THR A 561 -23.09 -3.23 -13.31
CA THR A 561 -23.18 -4.57 -13.93
C THR A 561 -23.00 -4.54 -15.44
N GLY A 562 -23.18 -3.37 -16.07
CA GLY A 562 -23.18 -3.22 -17.53
C GLY A 562 -24.44 -3.72 -18.22
N LEU A 563 -25.41 -4.27 -17.48
CA LEU A 563 -26.66 -4.80 -18.03
C LEU A 563 -27.60 -3.67 -18.47
N TYR A 564 -28.29 -3.86 -19.58
CA TYR A 564 -29.21 -2.88 -20.15
C TYR A 564 -30.50 -2.73 -19.34
N ASP A 565 -31.10 -1.54 -19.35
CA ASP A 565 -32.42 -1.29 -18.77
C ASP A 565 -33.53 -1.98 -19.58
N ASN A 566 -34.24 -2.90 -18.92
CA ASN A 566 -35.30 -3.72 -19.52
C ASN A 566 -36.41 -2.86 -20.18
N ASN A 567 -36.89 -1.82 -19.48
CA ASN A 567 -37.98 -0.99 -19.99
C ASN A 567 -37.56 -0.22 -21.25
N THR A 568 -36.30 0.21 -21.32
CA THR A 568 -35.77 0.90 -22.51
C THR A 568 -35.62 -0.07 -23.68
N LEU A 569 -35.10 -1.28 -23.47
CA LEU A 569 -34.98 -2.27 -24.56
C LEU A 569 -36.35 -2.63 -25.16
N GLN A 570 -37.36 -2.83 -24.33
CA GLN A 570 -38.73 -3.15 -24.79
C GLN A 570 -39.37 -2.03 -25.63
N THR A 571 -38.87 -0.79 -25.49
CA THR A 571 -39.43 0.38 -26.18
C THR A 571 -38.61 0.86 -27.37
N ILE A 572 -37.34 0.45 -27.49
CA ILE A 572 -36.39 0.89 -28.52
C ILE A 572 -35.72 -0.32 -29.21
N PRO A 573 -36.25 -0.79 -30.36
CA PRO A 573 -35.74 -1.96 -31.07
C PRO A 573 -34.27 -1.85 -31.53
N GLU A 574 -33.79 -0.66 -31.91
CA GLU A 574 -32.39 -0.50 -32.32
C GLU A 574 -31.43 -0.69 -31.13
N LEU A 575 -31.86 -0.35 -29.92
CA LEU A 575 -31.08 -0.59 -28.70
C LEU A 575 -31.10 -2.07 -28.31
N GLU A 576 -32.23 -2.76 -28.51
CA GLU A 576 -32.33 -4.22 -28.36
C GLU A 576 -31.39 -4.95 -29.33
N ALA A 577 -31.34 -4.52 -30.58
CA ALA A 577 -30.40 -5.05 -31.57
C ALA A 577 -28.94 -4.79 -31.16
N LYS A 578 -28.62 -3.59 -30.65
CA LYS A 578 -27.30 -3.26 -30.09
C LYS A 578 -26.93 -4.16 -28.91
N ALA A 579 -27.84 -4.34 -27.95
CA ALA A 579 -27.64 -5.21 -26.79
C ALA A 579 -27.40 -6.67 -27.21
N SER A 580 -28.17 -7.16 -28.17
CA SER A 580 -28.03 -8.52 -28.72
C SER A 580 -26.70 -8.71 -29.44
N ALA A 581 -26.25 -7.72 -30.22
CA ALA A 581 -24.95 -7.75 -30.89
C ALA A 581 -23.77 -7.70 -29.91
N GLU A 582 -23.93 -6.99 -28.79
CA GLU A 582 -22.94 -6.95 -27.70
C GLU A 582 -22.98 -8.22 -26.81
N GLY A 583 -24.01 -9.06 -26.92
CA GLY A 583 -24.20 -10.24 -26.08
C GLY A 583 -24.52 -9.89 -24.62
N VAL A 584 -25.08 -8.71 -24.35
CA VAL A 584 -25.32 -8.20 -23.00
C VAL A 584 -26.81 -8.31 -22.64
N SER A 585 -27.10 -8.90 -21.49
CA SER A 585 -28.48 -9.09 -21.01
C SER A 585 -29.09 -7.78 -20.45
N ASN A 586 -30.35 -7.87 -20.03
CA ASN A 586 -31.11 -6.76 -19.45
C ASN A 586 -31.52 -7.02 -18.00
N ILE A 587 -31.84 -5.94 -17.29
CA ILE A 587 -32.30 -5.97 -15.91
C ILE A 587 -33.19 -4.76 -15.62
N GLY A 588 -34.05 -4.86 -14.60
CA GLY A 588 -34.79 -3.71 -14.08
C GLY A 588 -33.84 -2.72 -13.41
N THR A 589 -33.84 -1.45 -13.84
CA THR A 589 -32.99 -0.40 -13.25
C THR A 589 -33.79 0.68 -12.53
N HIS A 590 -33.17 1.29 -11.54
CA HIS A 590 -33.61 2.46 -10.80
C HIS A 590 -32.60 3.60 -10.94
N VAL A 591 -33.11 4.83 -10.77
CA VAL A 591 -32.27 5.98 -10.46
C VAL A 591 -32.00 5.98 -8.96
N VAL A 592 -30.72 5.94 -8.60
CA VAL A 592 -30.22 5.94 -7.22
C VAL A 592 -29.66 7.31 -6.91
N HIS A 593 -30.02 7.86 -5.76
CA HIS A 593 -29.48 9.11 -5.27
C HIS A 593 -28.27 8.85 -4.37
N LEU A 594 -27.16 9.57 -4.59
CA LEU A 594 -26.03 9.58 -3.66
C LEU A 594 -26.45 10.20 -2.33
N PHE A 595 -27.27 11.26 -2.38
CA PHE A 595 -27.90 11.92 -1.25
C PHE A 595 -29.40 12.09 -1.49
N SER A 596 -30.24 11.44 -0.67
CA SER A 596 -31.70 11.42 -0.89
C SER A 596 -32.40 12.74 -0.54
N ALA A 597 -33.50 12.99 -1.26
CA ALA A 597 -34.41 14.10 -1.04
C ALA A 597 -35.50 13.84 0.01
N THR A 598 -35.58 12.68 0.67
CA THR A 598 -36.50 12.48 1.83
C THR A 598 -36.14 13.37 3.03
N ALA A 599 -34.95 13.98 2.98
CA ALA A 599 -34.61 15.26 3.60
C ALA A 599 -35.74 16.32 3.46
N GLN A 600 -36.39 16.44 2.31
CA GLN A 600 -37.29 17.56 1.95
C GLN A 600 -38.78 17.28 2.18
N SER A 601 -39.20 16.06 2.52
CA SER A 601 -40.59 15.81 2.95
C SER A 601 -40.87 16.35 4.35
N ASN A 602 -39.81 16.60 5.13
CA ASN A 602 -39.84 17.32 6.40
C ASN A 602 -38.73 18.41 6.38
N PRO A 603 -39.06 19.70 6.19
CA PRO A 603 -38.07 20.78 6.04
C PRO A 603 -37.01 20.86 7.13
N ASP A 604 -37.36 20.49 8.37
CA ASP A 604 -36.45 20.52 9.52
C ASP A 604 -35.37 19.43 9.41
N TYR A 605 -35.74 18.28 8.84
CA TYR A 605 -34.88 17.11 8.65
C TYR A 605 -33.81 17.33 7.57
N ALA A 606 -34.17 17.93 6.44
CA ALA A 606 -33.22 18.36 5.41
C ALA A 606 -32.17 19.31 5.95
N THR A 607 -32.62 20.27 6.75
CA THR A 607 -31.75 21.33 7.28
C THR A 607 -30.68 20.72 8.19
N SER A 608 -31.06 19.81 9.09
CA SER A 608 -30.11 19.11 9.95
C SER A 608 -29.11 18.25 9.17
N ALA A 609 -29.55 17.50 8.16
CA ALA A 609 -28.66 16.68 7.34
C ALA A 609 -27.64 17.53 6.56
N LEU A 610 -28.08 18.64 5.96
CA LEU A 610 -27.21 19.56 5.23
C LEU A 610 -26.22 20.26 6.17
N SER A 611 -26.65 20.65 7.38
CA SER A 611 -25.74 21.20 8.40
C SER A 611 -24.66 20.20 8.83
N ILE A 612 -24.97 18.91 8.89
CA ILE A 612 -23.97 17.86 9.16
C ILE A 612 -22.99 17.71 7.99
N LEU A 613 -23.47 17.77 6.74
CA LEU A 613 -22.56 17.78 5.59
C LEU A 613 -21.63 19.00 5.59
N GLU A 614 -22.15 20.19 5.93
CA GLU A 614 -21.34 21.39 6.11
C GLU A 614 -20.30 21.23 7.22
N MET A 615 -20.68 20.63 8.36
CA MET A 615 -19.79 20.27 9.46
C MET A 615 -18.63 19.38 8.98
N PHE A 616 -18.89 18.48 8.04
CA PHE A 616 -17.90 17.59 7.45
C PHE A 616 -17.05 18.25 6.36
N GLY A 617 -17.26 19.54 6.07
CA GLY A 617 -16.51 20.30 5.09
C GLY A 617 -17.08 20.25 3.67
N LEU A 618 -18.30 19.73 3.49
CA LEU A 618 -18.95 19.53 2.18
C LEU A 618 -19.81 20.71 1.76
N GLY A 619 -19.47 21.93 2.19
CA GLY A 619 -20.24 23.14 1.90
C GLY A 619 -20.49 23.37 0.41
N ALA A 620 -19.51 23.07 -0.46
CA ALA A 620 -19.68 23.17 -1.92
C ALA A 620 -20.73 22.18 -2.46
N ALA A 621 -20.70 20.92 -2.01
CA ALA A 621 -21.69 19.91 -2.39
C ALA A 621 -23.09 20.25 -1.85
N VAL A 622 -23.17 20.79 -0.63
CA VAL A 622 -24.43 21.30 -0.03
C VAL A 622 -25.05 22.38 -0.91
N GLN A 623 -24.28 23.37 -1.37
CA GLN A 623 -24.79 24.41 -2.27
C GLN A 623 -25.36 23.84 -3.57
N ASN A 624 -24.79 22.75 -4.08
CA ASN A 624 -25.30 22.07 -5.27
C ASN A 624 -26.61 21.31 -5.01
N LEU A 625 -26.82 20.79 -3.80
CA LEU A 625 -28.03 20.06 -3.41
C LEU A 625 -29.23 20.97 -3.08
N LEU A 626 -28.97 22.24 -2.75
CA LEU A 626 -30.02 23.24 -2.49
C LEU A 626 -30.86 23.57 -3.73
N GLY A 627 -32.08 24.04 -3.51
CA GLY A 627 -32.92 24.62 -4.59
C GLY A 627 -33.45 23.64 -5.62
N LYS A 628 -34.01 22.50 -5.19
CA LYS A 628 -34.62 21.45 -6.05
C LYS A 628 -33.65 20.74 -7.03
N ARG A 629 -32.33 20.84 -6.80
CA ARG A 629 -31.27 20.24 -7.63
C ARG A 629 -30.88 18.82 -7.23
N VAL A 630 -31.56 18.24 -6.25
CA VAL A 630 -31.32 16.86 -5.76
C VAL A 630 -31.49 15.78 -6.84
N ASN A 631 -32.29 16.06 -7.87
CA ASN A 631 -32.53 15.17 -9.00
C ASN A 631 -31.58 15.43 -10.19
N ASN A 632 -30.56 16.26 -10.01
CA ASN A 632 -29.55 16.51 -11.05
C ASN A 632 -28.54 15.36 -11.14
N LEU A 633 -27.94 15.22 -12.33
CA LEU A 633 -27.04 14.13 -12.69
C LEU A 633 -25.86 13.91 -11.74
N PHE A 634 -25.29 14.97 -11.16
CA PHE A 634 -24.19 14.85 -10.20
C PHE A 634 -24.57 14.07 -8.92
N ASN A 635 -25.86 13.99 -8.59
CA ASN A 635 -26.35 13.29 -7.40
C ASN A 635 -27.01 11.94 -7.73
N VAL A 636 -27.06 11.53 -9.00
CA VAL A 636 -27.79 10.31 -9.40
C VAL A 636 -27.00 9.36 -10.29
N MET A 637 -27.32 8.06 -10.20
CA MET A 637 -26.77 7.01 -11.06
C MET A 637 -27.76 5.90 -11.37
N THR A 638 -27.57 5.22 -12.50
CA THR A 638 -28.41 4.09 -12.90
C THR A 638 -27.91 2.79 -12.26
N MET A 639 -28.74 2.15 -11.45
CA MET A 639 -28.39 0.90 -10.75
C MET A 639 -29.50 -0.15 -10.92
N CYS A 640 -29.15 -1.44 -10.94
CA CYS A 640 -30.17 -2.49 -10.93
C CYS A 640 -30.88 -2.57 -9.57
N LEU A 641 -32.12 -3.06 -9.59
CA LEU A 641 -33.04 -3.03 -8.45
C LEU A 641 -32.45 -3.61 -7.16
N ASN A 642 -31.85 -4.79 -7.22
CA ASN A 642 -31.26 -5.47 -6.07
C ASN A 642 -30.06 -4.72 -5.50
N LEU A 643 -29.18 -4.20 -6.36
CA LEU A 643 -28.04 -3.40 -5.91
C LEU A 643 -28.50 -2.06 -5.30
N HIS A 644 -29.61 -1.47 -5.76
CA HIS A 644 -30.14 -0.27 -5.11
C HIS A 644 -30.52 -0.54 -3.64
N VAL A 645 -31.21 -1.66 -3.39
CA VAL A 645 -31.59 -2.08 -2.03
C VAL A 645 -30.33 -2.30 -1.17
N ASP A 646 -29.34 -3.01 -1.70
CA ASP A 646 -28.09 -3.28 -0.99
C ASP A 646 -27.30 -1.98 -0.70
N PHE A 647 -27.35 -1.02 -1.61
CA PHE A 647 -26.69 0.28 -1.46
C PHE A 647 -27.34 1.11 -0.35
N ASP A 648 -28.67 1.09 -0.26
CA ASP A 648 -29.45 1.78 0.78
C ASP A 648 -29.32 1.11 2.15
N HIS A 649 -29.10 -0.21 2.18
CA HIS A 649 -28.83 -0.95 3.40
C HIS A 649 -27.36 -0.95 3.84
N PHE A 650 -26.51 -0.13 3.20
CA PHE A 650 -25.08 -0.06 3.48
C PHE A 650 -24.34 -1.41 3.36
N LEU A 651 -24.82 -2.30 2.49
CA LEU A 651 -24.20 -3.61 2.26
C LEU A 651 -23.00 -3.53 1.31
N PHE A 652 -22.87 -2.45 0.55
CA PHE A 652 -21.68 -2.12 -0.22
C PHE A 652 -21.56 -0.60 -0.43
N TRP A 653 -20.39 -0.16 -0.88
CA TRP A 653 -20.09 1.23 -1.23
C TRP A 653 -19.02 1.31 -2.32
N LEU A 654 -18.72 2.53 -2.75
CA LEU A 654 -17.77 2.83 -3.82
C LEU A 654 -16.56 3.57 -3.25
N GLU A 655 -15.37 3.01 -3.40
CA GLU A 655 -14.12 3.62 -2.95
C GLU A 655 -13.32 4.15 -4.13
N ALA A 656 -12.97 5.43 -4.11
CA ALA A 656 -12.25 6.07 -5.19
C ALA A 656 -10.92 5.34 -5.44
N VAL A 657 -10.64 5.04 -6.70
CA VAL A 657 -9.35 4.52 -7.15
C VAL A 657 -8.41 5.70 -7.33
N PRO A 658 -7.36 5.82 -6.52
CA PRO A 658 -6.61 7.07 -6.48
C PRO A 658 -5.73 7.25 -7.73
N GLY A 659 -5.59 8.51 -8.14
CA GLY A 659 -5.02 8.86 -9.44
C GLY A 659 -5.94 8.56 -10.64
N GLN A 660 -7.11 7.94 -10.42
CA GLN A 660 -8.08 7.65 -11.47
C GLN A 660 -9.41 8.37 -11.21
N GLU A 661 -9.58 9.51 -11.89
CA GLU A 661 -10.82 10.27 -11.79
C GLU A 661 -12.05 9.42 -12.14
N HIS A 662 -13.12 9.62 -11.38
CA HIS A 662 -14.40 8.94 -11.53
C HIS A 662 -14.32 7.40 -11.58
N THR A 663 -13.27 6.82 -11.01
CA THR A 663 -13.05 5.37 -10.97
C THR A 663 -13.14 4.89 -9.53
N TYR A 664 -13.85 3.80 -9.28
CA TYR A 664 -14.18 3.34 -7.93
C TYR A 664 -14.14 1.81 -7.84
N ASN A 665 -13.53 1.29 -6.78
CA ASN A 665 -13.68 -0.11 -6.38
C ASN A 665 -15.05 -0.31 -5.73
N VAL A 666 -15.71 -1.43 -6.03
CA VAL A 666 -16.95 -1.85 -5.37
C VAL A 666 -16.56 -2.67 -4.15
N VAL A 667 -16.80 -2.12 -2.97
CA VAL A 667 -16.44 -2.75 -1.70
C VAL A 667 -17.72 -3.17 -0.99
N ALA A 668 -17.79 -4.43 -0.57
CA ALA A 668 -18.98 -4.98 0.07
C ALA A 668 -18.71 -5.41 1.51
N ARG A 669 -19.71 -5.25 2.37
CA ARG A 669 -19.72 -5.74 3.75
C ARG A 669 -19.45 -7.23 3.85
N ASN A 670 -20.00 -8.01 2.91
CA ASN A 670 -19.71 -9.42 2.76
C ASN A 670 -19.39 -9.74 1.29
N PRO A 671 -18.11 -9.67 0.88
CA PRO A 671 -17.73 -9.84 -0.52
C PRO A 671 -18.11 -11.21 -1.08
N ARG A 672 -18.04 -12.28 -0.28
CA ARG A 672 -18.39 -13.64 -0.76
C ARG A 672 -19.87 -13.73 -1.15
N VAL A 673 -20.75 -13.15 -0.35
CA VAL A 673 -22.20 -13.17 -0.60
C VAL A 673 -22.55 -12.19 -1.72
N PHE A 674 -22.05 -10.95 -1.63
CA PHE A 674 -22.37 -9.89 -2.60
C PHE A 674 -21.94 -10.25 -4.03
N PHE A 675 -20.70 -10.71 -4.22
CA PHE A 675 -20.19 -11.12 -5.54
C PHE A 675 -20.62 -12.54 -5.96
N GLY A 676 -21.27 -13.30 -5.06
CA GLY A 676 -21.75 -14.66 -5.33
C GLY A 676 -23.24 -14.74 -5.71
N GLN A 677 -24.06 -13.75 -5.33
CA GLN A 677 -25.52 -13.77 -5.51
C GLN A 677 -26.04 -12.75 -6.53
N THR A 678 -25.34 -11.63 -6.72
CA THR A 678 -25.75 -10.56 -7.64
C THR A 678 -25.41 -10.95 -9.08
N PRO A 679 -26.21 -10.57 -10.11
CA PRO A 679 -25.83 -10.74 -11.51
C PRO A 679 -24.53 -9.96 -11.80
N THR A 680 -23.41 -10.67 -11.70
CA THR A 680 -22.02 -10.27 -12.02
C THR A 680 -21.71 -8.79 -11.79
N PRO A 681 -21.76 -8.28 -10.54
CA PRO A 681 -21.36 -6.91 -10.27
C PRO A 681 -19.87 -6.74 -10.55
N LEU A 682 -19.53 -5.64 -11.20
CA LEU A 682 -18.16 -5.25 -11.45
C LEU A 682 -17.43 -5.06 -10.11
N ARG A 683 -16.18 -5.51 -10.04
CA ARG A 683 -15.31 -5.23 -8.89
C ARG A 683 -14.82 -3.79 -8.86
N GLN A 684 -14.82 -3.15 -10.02
CA GLN A 684 -14.42 -1.77 -10.20
C GLN A 684 -15.27 -1.14 -11.29
N VAL A 685 -15.73 0.09 -11.07
CA VAL A 685 -16.54 0.88 -12.00
C VAL A 685 -15.78 2.16 -12.34
N LYS A 686 -15.82 2.55 -13.61
CA LYS A 686 -15.40 3.90 -14.04
C LYS A 686 -16.58 4.61 -14.65
N PHE A 687 -17.05 5.67 -13.98
CA PHE A 687 -18.12 6.49 -14.53
C PHE A 687 -17.61 7.29 -15.72
N ARG A 688 -18.37 7.24 -16.81
CA ARG A 688 -18.12 7.96 -18.06
C ARG A 688 -19.47 8.30 -18.68
N VAL A 689 -19.52 9.37 -19.46
CA VAL A 689 -20.68 9.64 -20.30
C VAL A 689 -20.62 8.68 -21.49
N ASP A 690 -21.76 8.11 -21.85
CA ASP A 690 -21.86 7.28 -23.04
C ASP A 690 -21.44 8.07 -24.30
N PRO A 691 -20.59 7.51 -25.18
CA PRO A 691 -20.09 8.24 -26.35
C PRO A 691 -21.19 8.74 -27.29
N ASP A 692 -22.32 8.03 -27.41
CA ASP A 692 -23.43 8.47 -28.24
C ASP A 692 -24.15 9.67 -27.60
N ALA A 693 -24.33 9.64 -26.28
CA ALA A 693 -24.90 10.77 -25.53
C ALA A 693 -24.00 12.01 -25.55
N GLU A 694 -22.68 11.83 -25.40
CA GLU A 694 -21.70 12.92 -25.43
C GLU A 694 -21.68 13.62 -26.79
N ARG A 695 -21.64 12.83 -27.87
CA ARG A 695 -21.68 13.35 -29.25
C ARG A 695 -22.99 14.11 -29.52
N ASP A 696 -24.12 13.55 -29.13
CA ASP A 696 -25.43 14.16 -29.39
C ASP A 696 -25.61 15.46 -28.57
N ALA A 697 -25.10 15.51 -27.34
CA ALA A 697 -25.11 16.72 -26.51
C ALA A 697 -24.21 17.83 -27.08
N ALA A 698 -23.04 17.47 -27.62
CA ALA A 698 -22.13 18.42 -28.26
C ALA A 698 -22.70 19.06 -29.54
N GLY A 699 -23.66 18.40 -30.19
CA GLY A 699 -24.33 18.90 -31.39
C GLY A 699 -25.42 19.95 -31.15
N LEU A 700 -25.75 20.26 -29.89
CA LEU A 700 -26.84 21.19 -29.56
C LEU A 700 -26.38 22.64 -29.50
N LYS A 701 -27.29 23.56 -29.86
CA LYS A 701 -27.04 25.01 -29.78
C LYS A 701 -26.93 25.53 -28.34
N VAL A 702 -27.59 24.84 -27.40
CA VAL A 702 -27.51 25.13 -25.97
C VAL A 702 -26.59 24.10 -25.34
N PRO A 703 -25.47 24.50 -24.70
CA PRO A 703 -24.57 23.56 -24.06
C PRO A 703 -25.27 22.83 -22.91
N ILE A 704 -25.33 21.50 -22.99
CA ILE A 704 -25.85 20.63 -21.92
C ILE A 704 -24.69 19.89 -21.28
N ARG A 705 -24.61 19.90 -19.95
CA ARG A 705 -23.62 19.14 -19.20
C ARG A 705 -24.23 17.84 -18.69
N LEU A 706 -23.70 16.71 -19.15
CA LEU A 706 -24.05 15.38 -18.64
C LEU A 706 -23.14 15.03 -17.46
N ASP A 707 -23.39 15.65 -16.31
CA ASP A 707 -22.54 15.52 -15.13
C ASP A 707 -22.38 14.07 -14.67
N LEU A 708 -21.13 13.68 -14.41
CA LEU A 708 -20.84 12.43 -13.71
C LEU A 708 -21.20 12.58 -12.22
N PRO A 709 -21.48 11.45 -11.52
CA PRO A 709 -21.74 11.50 -10.09
C PRO A 709 -20.61 12.17 -9.31
N ASP A 710 -20.96 13.04 -8.36
CA ASP A 710 -20.04 13.91 -7.62
C ASP A 710 -19.12 13.06 -6.71
N PRO A 711 -17.79 13.13 -6.88
CA PRO A 711 -16.85 12.38 -6.06
C PRO A 711 -16.96 12.65 -4.56
N GLN A 712 -17.32 13.87 -4.15
CA GLN A 712 -17.49 14.22 -2.74
C GLN A 712 -18.73 13.56 -2.14
N LEU A 713 -19.83 13.48 -2.91
CA LEU A 713 -21.05 12.78 -2.50
C LEU A 713 -20.85 11.26 -2.44
N ILE A 714 -20.06 10.70 -3.36
CA ILE A 714 -19.65 9.29 -3.28
C ILE A 714 -18.81 9.03 -2.03
N ALA A 715 -17.83 9.89 -1.76
CA ALA A 715 -16.93 9.74 -0.61
C ALA A 715 -17.70 9.77 0.72
N ILE A 716 -18.63 10.71 0.90
CA ILE A 716 -19.43 10.76 2.13
C ILE A 716 -20.40 9.58 2.25
N ARG A 717 -20.98 9.11 1.13
CA ARG A 717 -21.82 7.91 1.12
C ARG A 717 -21.02 6.67 1.54
N ALA A 718 -19.77 6.55 1.07
CA ALA A 718 -18.86 5.49 1.47
C ALA A 718 -18.48 5.55 2.96
N ALA A 719 -18.13 6.74 3.48
CA ALA A 719 -17.86 6.95 4.90
C ALA A 719 -19.07 6.55 5.76
N CYS A 720 -20.28 6.98 5.36
CA CYS A 720 -21.52 6.62 6.04
C CYS A 720 -21.74 5.10 6.05
N ALA A 721 -21.50 4.41 4.93
CA ALA A 721 -21.64 2.96 4.85
C ALA A 721 -20.64 2.21 5.76
N ARG A 722 -19.36 2.60 5.73
CA ARG A 722 -18.32 2.01 6.60
C ARG A 722 -18.66 2.20 8.07
N VAL A 723 -18.99 3.43 8.45
CA VAL A 723 -19.32 3.78 9.84
C VAL A 723 -20.61 3.11 10.30
N ALA A 724 -21.64 3.04 9.45
CA ALA A 724 -22.88 2.33 9.76
C ALA A 724 -22.64 0.83 10.00
N ALA A 725 -21.76 0.20 9.20
CA ALA A 725 -21.39 -1.19 9.39
C ALA A 725 -20.61 -1.41 10.69
N MET A 726 -19.60 -0.59 10.99
CA MET A 726 -18.75 -0.77 12.17
C MET A 726 -19.48 -0.48 13.48
N SER A 727 -20.29 0.58 13.50
CA SER A 727 -21.05 1.00 14.69
C SER A 727 -22.23 0.08 15.04
N GLY A 728 -22.66 -0.76 14.10
CA GLY A 728 -23.90 -1.54 14.20
C GLY A 728 -25.16 -0.78 13.77
N ALA A 729 -25.06 0.47 13.33
CA ALA A 729 -26.21 1.24 12.88
C ALA A 729 -26.91 0.60 11.67
N ALA A 730 -26.15 -0.03 10.76
CA ALA A 730 -26.73 -0.74 9.62
C ALA A 730 -27.63 -1.91 10.06
N ASP A 731 -27.17 -2.70 11.05
CA ASP A 731 -27.96 -3.80 11.62
C ASP A 731 -29.15 -3.28 12.43
N GLN A 732 -28.95 -2.16 13.13
CA GLN A 732 -29.99 -1.48 13.89
C GLN A 732 -31.14 -1.03 12.98
N PHE A 733 -30.84 -0.42 11.84
CA PHE A 733 -31.86 -0.04 10.86
C PHE A 733 -32.58 -1.25 10.27
N LEU A 734 -31.86 -2.33 9.97
CA LEU A 734 -32.46 -3.57 9.48
C LEU A 734 -33.41 -4.21 10.51
N GLN A 735 -33.08 -4.14 11.80
CA GLN A 735 -33.97 -4.64 12.86
C GLN A 735 -35.21 -3.76 13.01
N MET A 736 -35.04 -2.43 13.06
CA MET A 736 -36.16 -1.48 13.08
C MET A 736 -37.10 -1.64 11.87
N TYR A 737 -36.55 -2.04 10.72
CA TYR A 737 -37.31 -2.35 9.52
C TYR A 737 -38.16 -3.62 9.71
N LYS A 738 -37.54 -4.72 10.17
CA LYS A 738 -38.24 -6.00 10.41
C LYS A 738 -39.35 -5.88 11.45
N ASP A 739 -39.09 -5.23 12.58
CA ASP A 739 -40.08 -5.10 13.65
C ASP A 739 -41.29 -4.27 13.18
N ARG A 740 -41.08 -3.26 12.32
CA ARG A 740 -42.17 -2.48 11.74
C ARG A 740 -42.95 -3.25 10.67
N ASP A 741 -42.28 -4.02 9.82
CA ASP A 741 -42.95 -4.86 8.83
C ASP A 741 -43.81 -5.93 9.51
N GLU A 742 -43.37 -6.49 10.66
CA GLU A 742 -44.18 -7.40 11.48
C GLU A 742 -45.42 -6.71 12.08
N ASP A 743 -45.29 -5.45 12.53
CA ASP A 743 -46.42 -4.63 13.00
C ASP A 743 -47.39 -4.25 11.86
N GLU A 744 -46.89 -3.95 10.65
CA GLU A 744 -47.69 -3.62 9.46
C GLU A 744 -48.34 -4.87 8.83
N LEU A 745 -47.67 -6.03 8.81
CA LEU A 745 -48.23 -7.32 8.37
C LEU A 745 -49.40 -7.79 9.24
N GLY A 746 -49.43 -7.42 10.52
CA GLY A 746 -50.60 -7.59 11.39
C GLY A 746 -51.84 -6.83 10.91
N THR A 747 -51.69 -5.87 9.98
CA THR A 747 -52.76 -4.98 9.49
C THR A 747 -53.02 -5.04 7.98
N LEU A 748 -52.19 -5.73 7.17
CA LEU A 748 -52.25 -5.69 5.70
C LEU A 748 -52.22 -7.09 5.05
N ALA A 749 -53.15 -7.96 5.43
CA ALA A 749 -53.35 -9.28 4.81
C ALA A 749 -53.87 -9.26 3.35
N ASP A 750 -53.83 -8.13 2.62
CA ASP A 750 -54.52 -7.96 1.31
C ASP A 750 -53.74 -7.18 0.23
N SER A 751 -52.42 -7.39 0.04
CA SER A 751 -51.80 -6.93 -1.23
C SER A 751 -50.60 -7.74 -1.73
N GLU A 752 -50.65 -8.08 -3.02
CA GLU A 752 -49.68 -8.93 -3.76
C GLU A 752 -48.25 -8.37 -3.85
N SER A 753 -48.00 -7.13 -3.42
CA SER A 753 -46.66 -6.51 -3.43
C SER A 753 -45.73 -7.00 -2.32
N ALA A 754 -46.26 -7.64 -1.27
CA ALA A 754 -45.45 -8.22 -0.19
C ALA A 754 -44.70 -9.50 -0.63
N VAL A 755 -45.16 -10.16 -1.69
CA VAL A 755 -44.67 -11.49 -2.11
C VAL A 755 -43.23 -11.44 -2.64
N TYR A 756 -42.86 -10.40 -3.39
CA TYR A 756 -41.51 -10.29 -3.98
C TYR A 756 -40.40 -9.93 -2.97
N LEU A 757 -40.75 -9.16 -1.93
CA LEU A 757 -39.82 -8.78 -0.87
C LEU A 757 -39.61 -9.95 0.11
N LEU A 758 -40.69 -10.68 0.40
CA LEU A 758 -40.65 -11.89 1.23
C LEU A 758 -39.83 -13.00 0.55
N ASP A 759 -39.93 -13.17 -0.77
CA ASP A 759 -39.20 -14.22 -1.50
C ASP A 759 -37.67 -13.95 -1.52
N SER A 760 -37.25 -12.68 -1.66
CA SER A 760 -35.83 -12.30 -1.55
C SER A 760 -35.27 -12.46 -0.13
N LEU A 761 -36.06 -12.16 0.90
CA LEU A 761 -35.66 -12.35 2.30
C LEU A 761 -35.65 -13.82 2.72
N LEU A 762 -36.61 -14.63 2.22
CA LEU A 762 -36.68 -16.07 2.44
C LEU A 762 -35.53 -16.81 1.75
N GLN A 763 -35.10 -16.41 0.56
CA GLN A 763 -33.90 -16.96 -0.08
C GLN A 763 -32.62 -16.67 0.71
N THR A 764 -32.57 -15.53 1.40
CA THR A 764 -31.41 -15.16 2.24
C THR A 764 -31.38 -15.92 3.57
N ILE A 765 -32.54 -16.33 4.10
CA ILE A 765 -32.68 -17.11 5.34
C ILE A 765 -32.56 -18.62 5.08
N SER A 766 -33.10 -19.12 3.97
CA SER A 766 -33.02 -20.54 3.56
C SER A 766 -31.59 -20.99 3.20
N ALA A 767 -30.67 -20.06 2.91
CA ALA A 767 -29.26 -20.37 2.69
C ALA A 767 -28.46 -20.60 3.99
N ARG A 768 -29.13 -20.65 5.16
CA ARG A 768 -28.52 -20.91 6.48
C ARG A 768 -29.04 -22.17 7.18
N SER A 769 -29.83 -23.01 6.51
CA SER A 769 -30.15 -24.38 6.93
C SER A 769 -29.29 -25.40 6.21
#